data_AF-A0A4Y6Q1C9-F1
#
_entry.id   AF-A0A4Y6Q1C9-F1
#
_cell.length_a   1.000
_cell.length_b   1.000
_cell.length_c   1.000
_cell.angle_alpha   90.00
_cell.angle_beta   90.00
_cell.angle_gamma   90.00
#
_symmetry.space_group_name_H-M   'P 1'
#
loop_
_entity.id
_entity.type
_entity.pdbx_description
1 polymer ?
#
loop_
_entity_poly.entity_id
_entity_poly.type
_entity_poly.pdbx_seq_one_letter_code
_entity_poly.pdbx_strand_id
1 'polypeptide(L)'
;MRSKFVGSLWLLSCLFLLLSACGRDGVAERCQSDNDCTGERMCVSGQCLDPGDIDAGPDADAAIVCTSNDDCPQAGACYESGGGCVSSSCVIPEGAEQGECELEPCVLESCAPYEDGQGCGCVPRACESASDCGEFACVGGECAPCTSDAECGDGTVCAEDGRCVEGTSCETDADCPARQMCDASGLCVDRPECLLDDDCADQEICLNGQCTYSPDCESDADCDEGFECVGDQCYEALCRGPEDCPADQFCDAGECVEPPSASSCFVAAQNGVISANQRYSLEAFAVDAEGNGIPASFVWASSNESVATIDATGPSAVGQGATGTTTITAALADTGVQCSGEIVLTGQSDVSPGDLRVVVTDVETGRGVSGAEVVLSNGTSAGTDQNGVALLAAPQGQYDVSVFSDAHNFVTVLDVQSTDIRVPLTQRRGTGPVAGFTGQFDLSQINTTGDVTLGLAGASIAGGLLDLDLQRLLGEPFMTRLEVPGMGGQDVPLPGGLVVFGRVFGFDLDFKRTYYANTSGGARIGWGLAGKVPAQRLFSLFQNGGGGTGDVLTTLLPLFNRFDHATKPLNLVEQPRVQDTGDLDGDGDTTEMVPDYDAFPQESLAPHVRQNLVTDVDVSNFPQMSDGAAELAVLVGGALLDAPGYVPLGISATNDQDGDGRPDTRRLTMAPPHGSISGGRFAIVALAFRSGQVGFQNGVQLPDEFSASLWNGQSLPTAVGLGTFPDASQGTIDDNARTISVTADAGPVYRVRLVGEERTWDVWSKGAPGVQGTFSHQVVIPTPPSGRSDLFTSAEVFVDAIAAQVTMDDLVRATGIGLRDAGVVATSFSRTKIR
;
A
#
# COMPACT_ATOMS: atom_id res chain seq x y z
N MET A 1 -45.89 16.74 -32.31
CA MET A 1 -46.96 17.71 -31.99
C MET A 1 -46.29 18.91 -31.32
N ARG A 2 -46.05 20.01 -32.06
CA ARG A 2 -46.68 21.34 -31.86
C ARG A 2 -46.65 21.78 -30.38
N SER A 3 -45.70 22.65 -29.98
CA SER A 3 -45.79 24.14 -29.96
C SER A 3 -46.86 24.64 -28.96
N LYS A 4 -46.66 25.57 -28.01
CA LYS A 4 -46.00 26.90 -27.97
C LYS A 4 -45.87 27.28 -26.47
N PHE A 5 -44.78 27.89 -25.99
CA PHE A 5 -44.54 29.35 -25.90
C PHE A 5 -45.76 30.20 -25.47
N VAL A 6 -45.68 30.78 -24.26
CA VAL A 6 -45.96 32.17 -23.81
C VAL A 6 -46.04 32.14 -22.28
N GLY A 7 -45.03 32.63 -21.56
CA GLY A 7 -45.04 33.95 -20.89
C GLY A 7 -44.44 33.74 -19.48
N SER A 8 -43.17 34.05 -19.24
CA SER A 8 -42.66 35.35 -18.78
C SER A 8 -43.34 35.87 -17.52
N LEU A 9 -42.49 35.99 -16.49
CA LEU A 9 -42.65 36.72 -15.24
C LEU A 9 -43.71 36.16 -14.28
N TRP A 10 -43.42 36.29 -12.98
CA TRP A 10 -44.23 35.90 -11.82
C TRP A 10 -44.01 34.48 -11.29
N LEU A 11 -42.81 34.22 -10.73
CA LEU A 11 -42.63 33.27 -9.62
C LEU A 11 -41.28 33.46 -8.88
N LEU A 12 -40.85 34.72 -8.79
CA LEU A 12 -39.80 35.19 -7.87
C LEU A 12 -40.30 36.49 -7.20
N SER A 13 -41.44 36.40 -6.53
CA SER A 13 -42.02 37.43 -5.65
C SER A 13 -43.29 36.87 -5.02
N CYS A 14 -43.14 36.03 -3.99
CA CYS A 14 -44.20 35.75 -2.99
C CYS A 14 -43.67 34.92 -1.79
N LEU A 15 -42.48 35.27 -1.29
CA LEU A 15 -42.09 34.95 0.09
C LEU A 15 -41.59 36.20 0.84
N PHE A 16 -42.16 37.35 0.47
CA PHE A 16 -42.08 38.61 1.19
C PHE A 16 -43.41 39.32 0.95
N LEU A 17 -44.34 39.20 1.90
CA LEU A 17 -45.49 40.08 2.20
C LEU A 17 -46.60 39.28 2.90
N LEU A 18 -46.36 38.95 4.17
CA LEU A 18 -47.39 38.83 5.20
C LEU A 18 -46.68 39.12 6.53
N LEU A 19 -46.53 40.41 6.84
CA LEU A 19 -46.34 41.00 8.17
C LEU A 19 -46.19 42.51 7.96
N SER A 20 -47.31 43.22 7.91
CA SER A 20 -47.32 44.68 7.91
C SER A 20 -48.57 45.20 8.62
N ALA A 21 -48.50 45.15 9.95
CA ALA A 21 -49.18 46.10 10.82
C ALA A 21 -48.13 46.58 11.83
N CYS A 22 -47.42 47.66 11.47
CA CYS A 22 -46.86 48.68 12.36
C CYS A 22 -46.34 49.82 11.47
N GLY A 23 -46.82 51.03 11.74
CA GLY A 23 -46.54 52.23 10.94
C GLY A 23 -45.08 52.67 11.01
N ARG A 24 -44.61 53.30 9.93
CA ARG A 24 -43.36 54.05 9.87
C ARG A 24 -43.58 55.29 9.01
N ASP A 25 -43.97 56.37 9.66
CA ASP A 25 -43.76 57.73 9.15
C ASP A 25 -42.36 58.17 9.58
N GLY A 26 -41.62 58.84 8.68
CA GLY A 26 -40.35 59.52 8.99
C GLY A 26 -39.17 59.08 8.14
N VAL A 27 -38.95 59.76 7.00
CA VAL A 27 -37.67 59.73 6.28
C VAL A 27 -36.70 60.63 7.06
N ALA A 28 -35.65 60.06 7.66
CA ALA A 28 -34.62 60.82 8.35
C ALA A 28 -33.68 61.51 7.34
N GLU A 29 -33.67 62.84 7.33
CA GLU A 29 -32.70 63.67 6.58
C GLU A 29 -31.30 63.52 7.22
N ARG A 30 -30.26 63.33 6.40
CA ARG A 30 -28.86 63.24 6.87
C ARG A 30 -28.21 64.62 6.94
N CYS A 31 -27.40 64.87 7.96
CA CYS A 31 -26.77 66.17 8.24
C CYS A 31 -25.29 66.02 8.69
N GLN A 32 -24.51 67.10 8.65
CA GLN A 32 -23.17 67.16 9.27
C GLN A 32 -23.08 68.22 10.36
N SER A 33 -23.97 69.21 10.35
CA SER A 33 -24.14 70.23 11.39
C SER A 33 -25.60 70.64 11.54
N ASP A 34 -25.96 71.29 12.64
CA ASP A 34 -27.34 71.70 12.94
C ASP A 34 -27.95 72.62 11.86
N ASN A 35 -27.12 73.38 11.14
CA ASN A 35 -27.58 74.24 10.05
C ASN A 35 -28.04 73.48 8.80
N ASP A 36 -27.72 72.19 8.70
CA ASP A 36 -28.17 71.32 7.61
C ASP A 36 -29.58 70.76 7.83
N CYS A 37 -30.17 71.00 9.01
CA CYS A 37 -31.49 70.53 9.39
C CYS A 37 -32.55 71.62 9.23
N THR A 38 -33.72 71.25 8.69
CA THR A 38 -34.83 72.18 8.51
C THR A 38 -35.68 72.33 9.77
N GLY A 39 -35.93 73.56 10.21
CA GLY A 39 -36.66 73.85 11.46
C GLY A 39 -35.74 73.97 12.69
N GLU A 40 -36.28 73.87 13.89
CA GLU A 40 -35.51 73.89 15.16
C GLU A 40 -34.86 72.52 15.49
N ARG A 41 -34.52 71.74 14.46
CA ARG A 41 -33.96 70.38 14.58
C ARG A 41 -32.44 70.42 14.70
N MET A 42 -31.87 69.44 15.40
CA MET A 42 -30.43 69.32 15.62
C MET A 42 -29.85 68.07 14.97
N CYS A 43 -28.58 68.17 14.56
CA CYS A 43 -27.87 67.11 13.88
C CYS A 43 -27.17 66.19 14.88
N VAL A 44 -27.68 64.98 15.06
CA VAL A 44 -27.11 63.99 15.98
C VAL A 44 -26.73 62.74 15.20
N SER A 45 -25.45 62.37 15.27
CA SER A 45 -24.89 61.19 14.58
C SER A 45 -25.24 61.09 13.09
N GLY A 46 -25.34 62.25 12.44
CA GLY A 46 -25.60 62.36 11.01
C GLY A 46 -27.07 62.31 10.60
N GLN A 47 -28.02 62.46 11.53
CA GLN A 47 -29.46 62.56 11.25
C GLN A 47 -30.10 63.77 11.95
N CYS A 48 -31.07 64.41 11.29
CA CYS A 48 -31.81 65.54 11.85
C CYS A 48 -32.96 65.06 12.74
N LEU A 49 -32.92 65.38 14.03
CA LEU A 49 -33.92 64.99 15.03
C LEU A 49 -34.59 66.23 15.64
N ASP A 50 -35.87 66.11 15.98
CA ASP A 50 -36.60 67.12 16.75
C ASP A 50 -36.07 67.13 18.20
N PRO A 51 -35.86 68.29 18.85
CA PRO A 51 -35.22 68.38 20.18
C PRO A 51 -35.93 67.60 21.29
N GLY A 52 -37.21 67.24 21.08
CA GLY A 52 -38.01 66.46 22.03
C GLY A 52 -37.97 64.94 21.80
N ASP A 53 -37.40 64.46 20.69
CA ASP A 53 -37.31 63.03 20.33
C ASP A 53 -35.92 62.45 20.60
N ILE A 54 -35.01 63.25 21.15
CA ILE A 54 -33.82 62.75 21.81
C ILE A 54 -34.29 62.25 23.17
N ASP A 55 -34.79 61.02 23.21
CA ASP A 55 -34.86 60.28 24.45
C ASP A 55 -33.43 60.20 24.97
N ALA A 56 -33.14 61.03 25.96
CA ALA A 56 -32.01 60.84 26.84
C ALA A 56 -32.03 59.36 27.23
N GLY A 57 -30.93 58.66 26.93
CA GLY A 57 -30.61 57.42 27.63
C GLY A 57 -30.74 57.63 29.14
N PRO A 58 -30.82 56.54 29.92
CA PRO A 58 -31.13 56.62 31.34
C PRO A 58 -30.26 57.69 32.01
N ASP A 59 -30.89 58.55 32.81
CA ASP A 59 -30.28 59.61 33.58
C ASP A 59 -28.84 59.29 33.98
N ALA A 60 -27.87 60.02 33.42
CA ALA A 60 -26.50 60.04 33.91
C ALA A 60 -26.38 60.76 35.28
N ASP A 61 -27.50 61.13 35.90
CA ASP A 61 -27.59 61.74 37.23
C ASP A 61 -28.68 61.10 38.12
N ALA A 62 -29.13 59.87 37.82
CA ALA A 62 -29.74 59.06 38.85
C ALA A 62 -28.60 58.45 39.68
N ALA A 63 -28.28 59.04 40.82
CA ALA A 63 -27.41 58.41 41.80
C ALA A 63 -27.92 56.98 42.03
N ILE A 64 -27.14 55.97 41.62
CA ILE A 64 -27.43 54.57 41.92
C ILE A 64 -27.46 54.49 43.43
N VAL A 65 -28.68 54.36 43.98
CA VAL A 65 -28.90 54.35 45.43
C VAL A 65 -28.35 53.04 45.99
N CYS A 66 -27.15 53.10 46.55
CA CYS A 66 -26.44 52.01 47.15
C CYS A 66 -26.54 52.06 48.68
N THR A 67 -26.45 50.89 49.30
CA THR A 67 -26.33 50.68 50.74
C THR A 67 -25.05 49.93 51.11
N SER A 68 -24.44 49.23 50.15
CA SER A 68 -23.08 48.71 50.21
C SER A 68 -22.36 48.94 48.87
N ASN A 69 -21.04 48.72 48.84
CA ASN A 69 -20.24 48.82 47.62
C ASN A 69 -20.70 47.83 46.52
N ASP A 70 -21.39 46.75 46.89
CA ASP A 70 -21.86 45.71 45.96
C ASP A 70 -22.99 46.22 45.05
N ASP A 71 -23.71 47.26 45.50
CA ASP A 71 -24.78 47.90 44.74
C ASP A 71 -24.25 48.78 43.58
N CYS A 72 -22.92 48.85 43.39
CA CYS A 72 -22.26 49.76 42.45
C CYS A 72 -21.64 49.05 41.23
N PRO A 73 -22.09 49.36 40.00
CA PRO A 73 -21.51 48.79 38.79
C PRO A 73 -20.13 49.43 38.45
N GLN A 74 -19.23 48.64 37.85
CA GLN A 74 -17.93 49.08 37.29
C GLN A 74 -17.02 49.87 38.26
N ALA A 75 -16.38 49.18 39.22
CA ALA A 75 -15.32 49.76 40.05
C ALA A 75 -15.74 50.89 41.04
N GLY A 76 -17.01 50.96 41.48
CA GLY A 76 -17.54 52.02 42.36
C GLY A 76 -17.74 51.66 43.85
N ALA A 77 -17.41 52.53 44.80
CA ALA A 77 -17.80 52.38 46.21
C ALA A 77 -19.08 53.16 46.53
N CYS A 78 -19.82 52.70 47.54
CA CYS A 78 -21.02 53.36 48.02
C CYS A 78 -20.70 54.47 49.03
N TYR A 79 -21.22 55.66 48.79
CA TYR A 79 -20.95 56.83 49.63
C TYR A 79 -22.03 57.05 50.71
N GLU A 80 -21.66 56.96 51.99
CA GLU A 80 -22.58 56.94 53.14
C GLU A 80 -23.42 58.21 53.35
N SER A 81 -23.12 59.34 52.69
CA SER A 81 -23.87 60.60 52.84
C SER A 81 -24.72 61.00 51.63
N GLY A 82 -25.08 60.02 50.80
CA GLY A 82 -26.04 60.22 49.71
C GLY A 82 -26.48 58.94 49.00
N GLY A 83 -25.90 57.78 49.34
CA GLY A 83 -26.19 56.51 48.72
C GLY A 83 -25.80 56.47 47.25
N GLY A 84 -24.85 57.27 46.75
CA GLY A 84 -24.43 57.22 45.34
C GLY A 84 -23.16 56.40 45.16
N CYS A 85 -23.02 55.73 44.01
CA CYS A 85 -21.79 55.04 43.62
C CYS A 85 -20.70 56.00 43.08
N VAL A 86 -19.48 55.89 43.59
CA VAL A 86 -18.30 56.71 43.20
C VAL A 86 -17.10 55.81 42.89
N SER A 87 -16.28 56.11 41.87
CA SER A 87 -15.12 55.27 41.48
C SER A 87 -13.88 55.41 42.39
N SER A 88 -14.05 55.31 43.71
CA SER A 88 -12.98 55.54 44.70
C SER A 88 -13.22 54.77 46.00
N SER A 89 -12.20 54.13 46.56
CA SER A 89 -12.26 53.35 47.79
C SER A 89 -12.13 54.25 49.01
N CYS A 90 -12.89 53.92 50.06
CA CYS A 90 -12.87 54.63 51.31
C CYS A 90 -11.78 54.08 52.25
N VAL A 91 -10.71 54.84 52.46
CA VAL A 91 -9.66 54.49 53.45
C VAL A 91 -9.85 55.35 54.69
N ILE A 92 -10.00 54.72 55.86
CA ILE A 92 -10.08 55.43 57.14
C ILE A 92 -8.66 55.62 57.67
N PRO A 93 -8.13 56.85 57.76
CA PRO A 93 -6.80 57.09 58.31
C PRO A 93 -6.76 56.76 59.81
N GLU A 94 -5.63 56.23 60.28
CA GLU A 94 -5.45 55.88 61.70
C GLU A 94 -5.67 57.11 62.61
N GLY A 95 -6.79 57.11 63.35
CA GLY A 95 -7.15 58.16 64.31
C GLY A 95 -8.40 58.99 63.98
N ALA A 96 -9.10 58.70 62.88
CA ALA A 96 -10.33 59.39 62.50
C ALA A 96 -11.54 59.05 63.39
N GLU A 97 -12.41 60.03 63.68
CA GLU A 97 -13.72 59.79 64.32
C GLU A 97 -14.73 59.23 63.30
N GLN A 98 -15.79 58.54 63.77
CA GLN A 98 -16.80 57.89 62.91
C GLN A 98 -17.34 58.84 61.83
N GLY A 99 -16.99 58.59 60.57
CA GLY A 99 -17.51 59.31 59.40
C GLY A 99 -16.47 60.06 58.55
N GLU A 100 -15.17 60.03 58.87
CA GLU A 100 -14.12 60.62 58.01
C GLU A 100 -13.42 59.54 57.16
N CYS A 101 -13.39 59.78 55.85
CA CYS A 101 -12.94 58.84 54.83
C CYS A 101 -12.16 59.60 53.74
N GLU A 102 -10.94 59.16 53.41
CA GLU A 102 -10.21 59.67 52.25
C GLU A 102 -10.49 58.80 51.02
N LEU A 103 -10.82 59.45 49.91
CA LEU A 103 -11.19 58.80 48.65
C LEU A 103 -9.92 58.58 47.79
N GLU A 104 -9.52 57.34 47.62
CA GLU A 104 -8.49 56.95 46.65
C GLU A 104 -9.13 56.28 45.42
N PRO A 105 -8.69 56.56 44.18
CA PRO A 105 -9.25 55.93 42.99
C PRO A 105 -9.06 54.40 43.02
N CYS A 106 -10.13 53.65 42.76
CA CYS A 106 -10.06 52.19 42.70
C CYS A 106 -9.37 51.77 41.39
N VAL A 107 -8.13 51.29 41.49
CA VAL A 107 -7.44 50.64 40.38
C VAL A 107 -7.62 49.14 40.52
N LEU A 108 -8.69 48.61 39.93
CA LEU A 108 -8.86 47.16 39.79
C LEU A 108 -7.96 46.68 38.65
N GLU A 109 -6.85 46.03 38.98
CA GLU A 109 -5.96 45.37 38.01
C GLU A 109 -6.60 44.07 37.51
N SER A 110 -7.73 44.17 36.78
CA SER A 110 -8.50 43.08 36.15
C SER A 110 -9.00 41.96 37.09
N CYS A 111 -10.30 41.66 37.03
CA CYS A 111 -10.87 40.52 37.74
C CYS A 111 -10.54 39.19 37.06
N ALA A 112 -10.66 38.10 37.82
CA ALA A 112 -10.54 36.77 37.24
C ALA A 112 -11.61 36.57 36.14
N PRO A 113 -11.38 35.71 35.13
CA PRO A 113 -12.31 35.55 34.01
C PRO A 113 -13.74 35.09 34.38
N TYR A 114 -13.89 34.48 35.56
CA TYR A 114 -15.16 34.02 36.16
C TYR A 114 -15.77 35.01 37.17
N GLU A 115 -15.17 36.17 37.37
CA GLU A 115 -15.64 37.23 38.27
C GLU A 115 -16.08 38.46 37.48
N ASP A 116 -17.06 39.17 38.01
CA ASP A 116 -17.46 40.48 37.53
C ASP A 116 -17.00 41.56 38.53
N GLY A 117 -16.59 42.72 38.01
CA GLY A 117 -16.24 43.86 38.84
C GLY A 117 -17.49 44.50 39.46
N GLN A 118 -17.75 44.20 40.74
CA GLN A 118 -18.77 44.87 41.55
C GLN A 118 -18.10 45.72 42.62
N GLY A 119 -18.37 47.02 42.55
CA GLY A 119 -17.65 48.02 43.30
C GLY A 119 -16.13 47.90 43.24
N CYS A 120 -15.41 48.18 44.33
CA CYS A 120 -13.94 48.10 44.36
C CYS A 120 -13.39 46.69 44.63
N GLY A 121 -14.17 45.65 44.32
CA GLY A 121 -13.78 44.25 44.43
C GLY A 121 -14.17 43.45 43.19
N CYS A 122 -13.64 42.24 43.11
CA CYS A 122 -14.12 41.24 42.16
C CYS A 122 -15.05 40.30 42.93
N VAL A 123 -16.21 40.02 42.35
CA VAL A 123 -17.16 39.07 42.92
C VAL A 123 -17.45 37.98 41.89
N PRO A 124 -17.68 36.73 42.33
CA PRO A 124 -18.06 35.65 41.43
C PRO A 124 -19.31 36.01 40.62
N ARG A 125 -19.28 35.75 39.31
CA ARG A 125 -20.47 35.94 38.46
C ARG A 125 -21.55 34.95 38.87
N ALA A 126 -22.79 35.41 39.02
CA ALA A 126 -23.91 34.53 39.31
C ALA A 126 -24.27 33.65 38.09
N CYS A 127 -24.65 32.40 38.33
CA CYS A 127 -25.00 31.43 37.29
C CYS A 127 -26.16 30.54 37.73
N GLU A 128 -26.95 30.08 36.75
CA GLU A 128 -27.96 29.01 36.94
C GLU A 128 -27.47 27.67 36.37
N SER A 129 -26.54 27.72 35.41
CA SER A 129 -25.92 26.56 34.77
C SER A 129 -24.51 26.87 34.27
N ALA A 130 -23.74 25.84 33.92
CA ALA A 130 -22.37 25.99 33.43
C ALA A 130 -22.25 26.89 32.19
N SER A 131 -23.29 26.99 31.35
CA SER A 131 -23.28 27.85 30.16
C SER A 131 -23.19 29.35 30.48
N ASP A 132 -23.50 29.76 31.71
CA ASP A 132 -23.43 31.17 32.14
C ASP A 132 -21.98 31.60 32.48
N CYS A 133 -21.09 30.63 32.69
CA CYS A 133 -19.73 30.82 33.18
C CYS A 133 -18.64 30.73 32.09
N GLY A 134 -19.02 30.51 30.83
CA GLY A 134 -18.06 30.32 29.73
C GLY A 134 -17.26 29.02 29.91
N GLU A 135 -15.95 29.12 30.06
CA GLU A 135 -15.03 27.99 30.27
C GLU A 135 -14.93 27.57 31.76
N PHE A 136 -15.87 27.97 32.63
CA PHE A 136 -15.80 27.71 34.09
C PHE A 136 -17.07 27.04 34.61
N ALA A 137 -17.03 26.46 35.81
CA ALA A 137 -18.15 25.73 36.39
C ALA A 137 -19.12 26.64 37.16
N CYS A 138 -20.39 26.23 37.23
CA CYS A 138 -21.39 26.87 38.07
C CYS A 138 -21.52 26.11 39.40
N VAL A 139 -20.85 26.59 40.45
CA VAL A 139 -20.79 25.93 41.75
C VAL A 139 -21.54 26.77 42.78
N GLY A 140 -22.64 26.23 43.31
CA GLY A 140 -23.42 26.93 44.34
C GLY A 140 -24.13 28.20 43.86
N GLY A 141 -24.32 28.37 42.55
CA GLY A 141 -24.92 29.56 41.94
C GLY A 141 -23.93 30.65 41.55
N GLU A 142 -22.63 30.37 41.65
CA GLU A 142 -21.53 31.29 41.34
C GLU A 142 -20.52 30.62 40.39
N CYS A 143 -19.95 31.39 39.47
CA CYS A 143 -18.92 30.92 38.56
C CYS A 143 -17.59 30.77 39.31
N ALA A 144 -16.99 29.59 39.21
CA ALA A 144 -15.75 29.25 39.87
C ALA A 144 -14.91 28.29 38.99
N PRO A 145 -13.60 28.18 39.25
CA PRO A 145 -12.79 27.11 38.70
C PRO A 145 -13.42 25.76 39.08
N CYS A 146 -13.51 24.85 38.11
CA CYS A 146 -13.95 23.50 38.38
C CYS A 146 -12.88 22.75 39.19
N THR A 147 -13.32 21.73 39.93
CA THR A 147 -12.47 20.78 40.66
C THR A 147 -12.80 19.32 40.35
N SER A 148 -13.87 19.09 39.57
CA SER A 148 -14.24 17.77 39.04
C SER A 148 -15.11 17.91 37.80
N ASP A 149 -15.14 16.88 36.96
CA ASP A 149 -15.93 16.87 35.71
C ASP A 149 -17.43 17.02 35.96
N ALA A 150 -17.93 16.60 37.13
CA ALA A 150 -19.34 16.74 37.50
C ALA A 150 -19.80 18.21 37.65
N GLU A 151 -18.85 19.14 37.78
CA GLU A 151 -19.10 20.58 37.85
C GLU A 151 -19.14 21.24 36.46
N CYS A 152 -18.58 20.54 35.47
CA CYS A 152 -18.61 20.90 34.07
C CYS A 152 -19.86 20.29 33.42
N GLY A 153 -20.55 21.06 32.58
CA GLY A 153 -21.79 20.59 31.93
C GLY A 153 -21.56 19.37 31.04
N ASP A 154 -22.65 18.76 30.55
CA ASP A 154 -22.58 17.58 29.67
C ASP A 154 -21.61 17.80 28.48
N GLY A 155 -20.65 16.87 28.31
CA GLY A 155 -19.65 16.92 27.23
C GLY A 155 -18.42 17.78 27.52
N THR A 156 -18.27 18.27 28.75
CA THR A 156 -17.09 19.03 29.19
C THR A 156 -16.47 18.43 30.46
N VAL A 157 -15.18 18.66 30.62
CA VAL A 157 -14.32 18.05 31.63
C VAL A 157 -13.42 19.10 32.25
N CYS A 158 -13.04 18.87 33.51
CA CYS A 158 -12.30 19.84 34.28
C CYS A 158 -10.80 19.72 34.03
N ALA A 159 -10.25 20.64 33.24
CA ALA A 159 -8.82 20.75 33.00
C ALA A 159 -8.06 21.13 34.29
N GLU A 160 -6.76 20.82 34.35
CA GLU A 160 -5.90 21.11 35.51
C GLU A 160 -5.85 22.60 35.89
N ASP A 161 -6.12 23.50 34.93
CA ASP A 161 -6.17 24.95 35.15
C ASP A 161 -7.54 25.46 35.66
N GLY A 162 -8.46 24.52 35.97
CA GLY A 162 -9.78 24.79 36.52
C GLY A 162 -10.82 25.22 35.49
N ARG A 163 -10.57 24.98 34.20
CA ARG A 163 -11.52 25.28 33.12
C ARG A 163 -12.31 24.04 32.69
N CYS A 164 -13.57 24.23 32.36
CA CYS A 164 -14.39 23.25 31.67
C CYS A 164 -14.09 23.30 30.17
N VAL A 165 -13.37 22.29 29.67
CA VAL A 165 -13.03 22.12 28.25
C VAL A 165 -13.86 21.01 27.62
N GLU A 166 -14.15 21.09 26.33
CA GLU A 166 -14.77 19.97 25.62
C GLU A 166 -13.81 18.77 25.60
N GLY A 167 -14.28 17.61 26.06
CA GLY A 167 -13.42 16.43 26.14
C GLY A 167 -14.08 15.27 26.87
N THR A 168 -13.46 14.09 26.73
CA THR A 168 -13.81 12.91 27.53
C THR A 168 -12.71 12.71 28.56
N SER A 169 -13.08 12.59 29.83
CA SER A 169 -12.14 12.33 30.93
C SER A 169 -11.66 10.90 30.82
N CYS A 170 -10.39 10.66 31.10
CA CYS A 170 -9.79 9.34 31.04
C CYS A 170 -8.75 9.17 32.14
N GLU A 171 -8.52 7.92 32.54
CA GLU A 171 -7.35 7.54 33.35
C GLU A 171 -6.34 6.77 32.50
N THR A 172 -6.82 6.10 31.45
CA THR A 172 -6.06 5.28 30.52
C THR A 172 -6.56 5.47 29.09
N ASP A 173 -5.75 5.08 28.11
CA ASP A 173 -6.15 5.08 26.69
C ASP A 173 -7.42 4.25 26.43
N ALA A 174 -7.70 3.24 27.25
CA ALA A 174 -8.88 2.39 27.14
C ALA A 174 -10.18 3.14 27.47
N ASP A 175 -10.11 4.26 28.19
CA ASP A 175 -11.26 5.13 28.48
C ASP A 175 -11.59 6.03 27.28
N CYS A 176 -10.68 6.12 26.31
CA CYS A 176 -10.82 6.97 25.13
C CYS A 176 -11.38 6.22 23.92
N PRO A 177 -12.08 6.92 23.01
CA PRO A 177 -12.38 6.38 21.68
C PRO A 177 -11.10 5.92 20.97
N ALA A 178 -11.18 4.90 20.11
CA ALA A 178 -10.01 4.25 19.49
C ALA A 178 -9.00 5.19 18.78
N ARG A 179 -9.42 6.39 18.35
CA ARG A 179 -8.56 7.39 17.68
C ARG A 179 -7.91 8.39 18.64
N GLN A 180 -8.21 8.27 19.93
CA GLN A 180 -7.76 9.16 20.98
C GLN A 180 -6.90 8.39 21.99
N MET A 181 -6.08 9.13 22.71
CA MET A 181 -5.27 8.66 23.82
C MET A 181 -5.54 9.53 25.03
N CYS A 182 -5.30 8.97 26.22
CA CYS A 182 -5.40 9.75 27.44
C CYS A 182 -4.11 10.54 27.61
N ASP A 183 -4.19 11.86 27.49
CA ASP A 183 -3.03 12.70 27.72
C ASP A 183 -2.72 12.85 29.21
N ALA A 184 -1.58 13.48 29.51
CA ALA A 184 -1.15 13.71 30.88
C ALA A 184 -2.11 14.59 31.70
N SER A 185 -3.07 15.28 31.07
CA SER A 185 -4.09 16.10 31.73
C SER A 185 -5.38 15.32 32.04
N GLY A 186 -5.42 14.02 31.73
CA GLY A 186 -6.60 13.17 31.95
C GLY A 186 -7.69 13.38 30.90
N LEU A 187 -7.31 13.86 29.71
CA LEU A 187 -8.22 14.16 28.61
C LEU A 187 -7.96 13.26 27.41
N CYS A 188 -9.03 12.76 26.80
CA CYS A 188 -8.95 12.09 25.52
C CYS A 188 -8.61 13.10 24.42
N VAL A 189 -7.37 13.04 23.93
CA VAL A 189 -6.87 13.84 22.81
C VAL A 189 -6.60 12.95 21.60
N ASP A 190 -6.60 13.53 20.40
CA ASP A 190 -6.29 12.76 19.20
C ASP A 190 -4.86 12.20 19.26
N ARG A 191 -4.71 10.93 18.87
CA ARG A 191 -3.40 10.27 18.79
C ARG A 191 -2.47 11.03 17.82
N PRO A 192 -1.17 11.22 18.17
CA PRO A 192 -0.21 11.83 17.28
C PRO A 192 -0.13 11.15 15.91
N GLU A 193 0.00 11.94 14.85
CA GLU A 193 0.29 11.41 13.51
C GLU A 193 1.76 11.02 13.40
N CYS A 194 2.03 9.87 12.78
CA CYS A 194 3.37 9.30 12.58
C CYS A 194 3.55 8.81 11.15
N LEU A 195 4.76 8.80 10.59
CA LEU A 195 5.08 8.13 9.32
C LEU A 195 5.77 6.78 9.56
N LEU A 196 6.61 6.72 10.60
CA LEU A 196 7.41 5.57 11.00
C LEU A 196 7.23 5.37 12.51
N ASP A 197 7.57 4.17 13.00
CA ASP A 197 7.54 3.88 14.43
C ASP A 197 8.41 4.87 15.23
N ASP A 198 9.54 5.32 14.65
CA ASP A 198 10.46 6.30 15.25
C ASP A 198 9.84 7.72 15.45
N ASP A 199 8.67 8.00 14.86
CA ASP A 199 7.91 9.24 15.12
C ASP A 199 7.08 9.17 16.42
N CYS A 200 6.92 7.97 17.01
CA CYS A 200 6.09 7.72 18.19
C CYS A 200 6.91 7.67 19.49
N ALA A 201 6.22 7.76 20.64
CA ALA A 201 6.88 7.66 21.93
C ALA A 201 7.28 6.20 22.25
N ASP A 202 8.02 6.00 23.34
CA ASP A 202 8.36 4.65 23.81
C ASP A 202 7.07 3.81 24.03
N GLN A 203 7.08 2.54 23.64
CA GLN A 203 5.91 1.62 23.66
C GLN A 203 4.73 2.06 22.78
N GLU A 204 5.02 2.90 21.79
CA GLU A 204 4.08 3.21 20.73
C GLU A 204 4.67 2.85 19.37
N ILE A 205 3.79 2.42 18.49
CA ILE A 205 4.13 2.07 17.12
C ILE A 205 3.27 2.86 16.16
N CYS A 206 3.81 3.12 14.98
CA CYS A 206 3.10 3.78 13.93
C CYS A 206 2.24 2.80 13.14
N LEU A 207 0.95 2.74 13.50
CA LEU A 207 -0.04 1.93 12.80
C LEU A 207 -1.05 2.84 12.10
N ASN A 208 -1.23 2.64 10.79
CA ASN A 208 -2.16 3.43 9.98
C ASN A 208 -1.94 4.94 10.06
N GLY A 209 -0.71 5.36 10.37
CA GLY A 209 -0.34 6.76 10.50
C GLY A 209 -0.68 7.44 11.83
N GLN A 210 -1.05 6.66 12.84
CA GLN A 210 -1.26 7.13 14.22
C GLN A 210 -0.40 6.34 15.20
N CYS A 211 0.15 7.02 16.19
CA CYS A 211 0.87 6.37 17.28
C CYS A 211 -0.10 5.58 18.15
N THR A 212 0.06 4.27 18.13
CA THR A 212 -0.80 3.31 18.83
C THR A 212 0.02 2.65 19.93
N TYR A 213 -0.56 2.58 21.13
CA TYR A 213 0.06 1.88 22.25
C TYR A 213 0.25 0.39 21.92
N SER A 214 1.46 -0.10 22.12
CA SER A 214 1.86 -1.49 21.92
C SER A 214 2.87 -1.83 23.02
N PRO A 215 2.46 -2.58 24.07
CA PRO A 215 3.38 -2.98 25.11
C PRO A 215 4.38 -4.03 24.59
N ASP A 216 5.55 -4.07 25.24
CA ASP A 216 6.54 -5.12 25.02
C ASP A 216 5.99 -6.49 25.45
N CYS A 217 6.34 -7.55 24.73
CA CYS A 217 5.95 -8.93 25.06
C CYS A 217 7.09 -9.93 24.80
N GLU A 218 7.08 -11.07 25.52
CA GLU A 218 7.94 -12.22 25.18
C GLU A 218 7.11 -13.37 24.58
N SER A 219 5.78 -13.34 24.78
CA SER A 219 4.82 -14.32 24.31
C SER A 219 3.42 -13.73 24.21
N ASP A 220 2.51 -14.39 23.49
CA ASP A 220 1.10 -13.96 23.38
C ASP A 220 0.40 -13.83 24.75
N ALA A 221 0.90 -14.51 25.79
CA ALA A 221 0.34 -14.44 27.14
C ALA A 221 0.63 -13.11 27.86
N ASP A 222 1.58 -12.31 27.33
CA ASP A 222 1.90 -10.98 27.84
C ASP A 222 0.98 -9.90 27.22
N CYS A 223 0.26 -10.25 26.15
CA CYS A 223 -0.66 -9.37 25.44
C CYS A 223 -2.10 -9.52 25.97
N ASP A 224 -2.89 -8.47 25.82
CA ASP A 224 -4.31 -8.49 26.15
C ASP A 224 -5.10 -9.45 25.23
N GLU A 225 -6.31 -9.83 25.65
CA GLU A 225 -7.18 -10.70 24.85
C GLU A 225 -7.45 -10.08 23.47
N GLY A 226 -7.22 -10.86 22.40
CA GLY A 226 -7.33 -10.39 21.02
C GLY A 226 -6.03 -9.83 20.44
N PHE A 227 -4.91 -9.92 21.18
CA PHE A 227 -3.57 -9.54 20.72
C PHE A 227 -2.61 -10.73 20.75
N GLU A 228 -1.57 -10.68 19.92
CA GLU A 228 -0.50 -11.66 19.82
C GLU A 228 0.87 -10.97 19.82
N CYS A 229 1.91 -11.70 20.22
CA CYS A 229 3.25 -11.17 20.32
C CYS A 229 4.02 -11.34 19.00
N VAL A 230 4.43 -10.23 18.40
CA VAL A 230 5.18 -10.19 17.13
C VAL A 230 6.38 -9.25 17.28
N GLY A 231 7.60 -9.80 17.20
CA GLY A 231 8.82 -8.98 17.29
C GLY A 231 8.88 -8.15 18.57
N ASP A 232 8.65 -8.80 19.72
CA ASP A 232 8.67 -8.23 21.07
C ASP A 232 7.61 -7.14 21.34
N GLN A 233 6.56 -7.05 20.52
CA GLN A 233 5.49 -6.06 20.62
C GLN A 233 4.10 -6.72 20.43
N CYS A 234 3.08 -6.24 21.13
CA CYS A 234 1.72 -6.76 21.01
C CYS A 234 0.95 -6.14 19.83
N TYR A 235 0.45 -6.98 18.92
CA TYR A 235 -0.40 -6.58 17.79
C TYR A 235 -1.75 -7.26 17.85
N GLU A 236 -2.75 -6.69 17.19
CA GLU A 236 -4.04 -7.36 17.00
C GLU A 236 -3.83 -8.75 16.38
N ALA A 237 -4.41 -9.76 17.02
CA ALA A 237 -4.33 -11.14 16.56
C ALA A 237 -5.25 -11.32 15.34
N LEU A 238 -4.65 -11.61 14.20
CA LEU A 238 -5.35 -11.88 12.95
C LEU A 238 -5.23 -13.35 12.59
N CYS A 239 -6.13 -13.86 11.75
CA CYS A 239 -5.85 -15.14 11.09
C CYS A 239 -4.66 -14.95 10.12
N ARG A 240 -3.70 -15.87 10.18
CA ARG A 240 -2.44 -15.86 9.41
C ARG A 240 -2.39 -16.97 8.36
N GLY A 241 -3.48 -17.73 8.22
CA GLY A 241 -3.74 -18.67 7.14
C GLY A 241 -4.91 -19.60 7.47
N PRO A 242 -5.17 -20.61 6.63
CA PRO A 242 -6.36 -21.44 6.72
C PRO A 242 -6.43 -22.29 8.00
N GLU A 243 -5.28 -22.62 8.62
CA GLU A 243 -5.26 -23.39 9.87
C GLU A 243 -5.69 -22.62 11.12
N ASP A 244 -5.74 -21.29 11.07
CA ASP A 244 -6.18 -20.46 12.19
C ASP A 244 -7.71 -20.37 12.28
N CYS A 245 -8.40 -20.71 11.18
CA CYS A 245 -9.85 -20.66 11.10
C CYS A 245 -10.50 -22.03 11.32
N PRO A 246 -11.71 -22.07 11.89
CA PRO A 246 -12.53 -23.28 11.91
C PRO A 246 -12.70 -23.90 10.52
N ALA A 247 -12.95 -25.20 10.48
CA ALA A 247 -13.33 -25.87 9.23
C ALA A 247 -14.53 -25.15 8.59
N ASP A 248 -14.51 -25.03 7.25
CA ASP A 248 -15.50 -24.33 6.42
C ASP A 248 -15.48 -22.79 6.49
N GLN A 249 -14.50 -22.17 7.17
CA GLN A 249 -14.25 -20.73 7.11
C GLN A 249 -12.97 -20.40 6.35
N PHE A 250 -12.90 -19.17 5.84
CA PHE A 250 -11.72 -18.63 5.19
C PHE A 250 -11.04 -17.61 6.09
N CYS A 251 -9.72 -17.62 6.09
CA CYS A 251 -8.96 -16.46 6.55
C CYS A 251 -8.97 -15.42 5.42
N ASP A 252 -9.76 -14.36 5.59
CA ASP A 252 -9.98 -13.29 4.61
C ASP A 252 -9.82 -11.95 5.30
N ALA A 253 -8.92 -11.10 4.78
CA ALA A 253 -8.63 -9.79 5.36
C ALA A 253 -8.26 -9.81 6.86
N GLY A 254 -7.70 -10.93 7.35
CA GLY A 254 -7.27 -11.10 8.73
C GLY A 254 -8.35 -11.63 9.67
N GLU A 255 -9.55 -11.87 9.16
CA GLU A 255 -10.69 -12.41 9.91
C GLU A 255 -11.11 -13.79 9.40
N CYS A 256 -11.63 -14.63 10.30
CA CYS A 256 -12.26 -15.88 9.91
C CYS A 256 -13.70 -15.65 9.48
N VAL A 257 -13.93 -15.67 8.17
CA VAL A 257 -15.24 -15.38 7.57
C VAL A 257 -15.89 -16.63 7.00
N GLU A 258 -17.21 -16.69 7.07
CA GLU A 258 -17.97 -17.66 6.28
C GLU A 258 -17.89 -17.29 4.79
N PRO A 259 -17.97 -18.28 3.86
CA PRO A 259 -17.96 -18.01 2.44
C PRO A 259 -19.06 -17.01 2.05
N PRO A 260 -18.73 -15.83 1.50
CA PRO A 260 -19.73 -14.90 1.00
C PRO A 260 -20.45 -15.49 -0.22
N SER A 261 -21.70 -15.06 -0.45
CA SER A 261 -22.47 -15.50 -1.61
C SER A 261 -21.93 -14.87 -2.90
N ALA A 262 -21.21 -15.65 -3.69
CA ALA A 262 -20.68 -15.21 -4.98
C ALA A 262 -21.77 -15.02 -6.03
N SER A 263 -21.63 -13.97 -6.85
CA SER A 263 -22.57 -13.68 -7.95
C SER A 263 -22.19 -14.45 -9.22
N SER A 264 -20.89 -14.60 -9.46
CA SER A 264 -20.31 -15.26 -10.61
C SER A 264 -18.87 -15.68 -10.34
N CYS A 265 -18.30 -16.49 -11.24
CA CYS A 265 -16.92 -16.92 -11.15
C CYS A 265 -16.33 -17.21 -12.53
N PHE A 266 -15.00 -17.30 -12.61
CA PHE A 266 -14.29 -17.71 -13.81
C PHE A 266 -13.08 -18.57 -13.49
N VAL A 267 -12.76 -19.49 -14.39
CA VAL A 267 -11.60 -20.38 -14.28
C VAL A 267 -10.31 -19.58 -14.55
N ALA A 268 -9.33 -19.71 -13.65
CA ALA A 268 -8.05 -19.02 -13.71
C ALA A 268 -6.91 -19.88 -14.28
N ALA A 269 -6.95 -21.19 -13.99
CA ALA A 269 -5.99 -22.15 -14.51
C ALA A 269 -6.07 -22.28 -16.05
N GLN A 270 -4.94 -22.62 -16.67
CA GLN A 270 -4.75 -22.54 -18.11
C GLN A 270 -4.89 -23.89 -18.82
N ASN A 271 -5.07 -23.87 -20.14
CA ASN A 271 -5.04 -25.09 -20.94
C ASN A 271 -3.64 -25.71 -20.95
N GLY A 272 -3.54 -27.02 -21.11
CA GLY A 272 -2.24 -27.67 -21.11
C GLY A 272 -2.25 -29.14 -21.51
N VAL A 273 -1.10 -29.78 -21.32
CA VAL A 273 -0.93 -31.22 -21.46
C VAL A 273 -0.69 -31.85 -20.10
N ILE A 274 -1.24 -33.04 -19.86
CA ILE A 274 -1.10 -33.76 -18.60
C ILE A 274 -0.56 -35.17 -18.83
N SER A 275 0.55 -35.50 -18.16
CA SER A 275 1.17 -36.83 -18.18
C SER A 275 0.55 -37.73 -17.10
N ALA A 276 0.72 -39.05 -17.24
CA ALA A 276 0.33 -40.00 -16.21
C ALA A 276 0.95 -39.63 -14.84
N ASN A 277 0.14 -39.64 -13.79
CA ASN A 277 0.49 -39.29 -12.41
C ASN A 277 0.96 -37.84 -12.18
N GLN A 278 0.91 -36.98 -13.21
CA GLN A 278 1.14 -35.56 -13.01
C GLN A 278 -0.06 -34.94 -12.29
N ARG A 279 0.23 -34.11 -11.28
CA ARG A 279 -0.74 -33.19 -10.70
C ARG A 279 -0.74 -31.88 -11.48
N TYR A 280 -1.92 -31.40 -11.79
CA TYR A 280 -2.18 -30.13 -12.45
C TYR A 280 -3.03 -29.27 -11.51
N SER A 281 -2.51 -28.15 -11.03
CA SER A 281 -3.25 -27.26 -10.14
C SER A 281 -4.47 -26.65 -10.82
N LEU A 282 -5.59 -26.60 -10.11
CA LEU A 282 -6.84 -26.01 -10.55
C LEU A 282 -7.11 -24.76 -9.73
N GLU A 283 -7.49 -23.69 -10.40
CA GLU A 283 -7.70 -22.39 -9.77
C GLU A 283 -8.84 -21.65 -10.47
N ALA A 284 -9.68 -20.97 -9.70
CA ALA A 284 -10.80 -20.17 -10.18
C ALA A 284 -11.03 -18.98 -9.23
N PHE A 285 -11.58 -17.90 -9.75
CA PHE A 285 -11.91 -16.70 -8.97
C PHE A 285 -13.41 -16.48 -8.92
N ALA A 286 -13.90 -16.16 -7.73
CA ALA A 286 -15.27 -15.74 -7.49
C ALA A 286 -15.31 -14.23 -7.36
N VAL A 287 -16.37 -13.62 -7.89
CA VAL A 287 -16.59 -12.19 -7.82
C VAL A 287 -18.01 -11.85 -7.36
N ASP A 288 -18.14 -10.70 -6.69
CA ASP A 288 -19.42 -10.10 -6.32
C ASP A 288 -20.12 -9.45 -7.54
N ALA A 289 -21.17 -8.65 -7.32
CA ALA A 289 -21.92 -8.01 -8.42
C ALA A 289 -21.16 -6.81 -9.03
N GLU A 290 -20.23 -6.24 -8.28
CA GLU A 290 -19.39 -5.10 -8.62
C GLU A 290 -18.08 -5.54 -9.31
N GLY A 291 -17.78 -6.84 -9.31
CA GLY A 291 -16.59 -7.43 -9.90
C GLY A 291 -15.38 -7.48 -8.95
N ASN A 292 -15.59 -7.27 -7.65
CA ASN A 292 -14.55 -7.44 -6.65
C ASN A 292 -14.36 -8.94 -6.35
N GLY A 293 -13.12 -9.34 -6.09
CA GLY A 293 -12.81 -10.72 -5.74
C GLY A 293 -13.31 -11.06 -4.34
N ILE A 294 -13.87 -12.25 -4.17
CA ILE A 294 -14.31 -12.76 -2.87
C ILE A 294 -13.78 -14.19 -2.64
N PRO A 295 -13.57 -14.61 -1.38
CA PRO A 295 -13.17 -15.98 -1.07
C PRO A 295 -14.30 -16.95 -1.42
N ALA A 296 -13.97 -18.09 -2.02
CA ALA A 296 -14.96 -19.10 -2.38
C ALA A 296 -14.35 -20.50 -2.50
N SER A 297 -15.19 -21.51 -2.32
CA SER A 297 -14.87 -22.91 -2.64
C SER A 297 -15.45 -23.31 -3.98
N PHE A 298 -14.74 -24.20 -4.68
CA PHE A 298 -15.12 -24.66 -6.02
C PHE A 298 -15.26 -26.18 -6.06
N VAL A 299 -16.30 -26.64 -6.74
CA VAL A 299 -16.47 -28.03 -7.13
C VAL A 299 -15.97 -28.19 -8.56
N TRP A 300 -15.00 -29.08 -8.75
CA TRP A 300 -14.39 -29.35 -10.03
C TRP A 300 -14.93 -30.64 -10.64
N ALA A 301 -15.07 -30.66 -11.96
CA ALA A 301 -15.51 -31.84 -12.70
C ALA A 301 -14.63 -32.08 -13.94
N SER A 302 -14.39 -33.34 -14.27
CA SER A 302 -13.69 -33.77 -15.49
C SER A 302 -14.66 -34.45 -16.44
N SER A 303 -14.70 -34.01 -17.70
CA SER A 303 -15.54 -34.64 -18.73
C SER A 303 -15.06 -36.02 -19.18
N ASN A 304 -13.77 -36.33 -18.99
CA ASN A 304 -13.16 -37.61 -19.32
C ASN A 304 -12.11 -38.01 -18.27
N GLU A 305 -12.56 -38.78 -17.29
CA GLU A 305 -11.73 -39.30 -16.19
C GLU A 305 -10.64 -40.27 -16.64
N SER A 306 -10.70 -40.83 -17.86
CA SER A 306 -9.59 -41.66 -18.37
C SER A 306 -8.36 -40.82 -18.71
N VAL A 307 -8.53 -39.52 -18.95
CA VAL A 307 -7.42 -38.58 -19.21
C VAL A 307 -6.94 -37.95 -17.91
N ALA A 308 -7.85 -37.36 -17.12
CA ALA A 308 -7.53 -36.80 -15.81
C ALA A 308 -8.72 -36.89 -14.87
N THR A 309 -8.45 -37.23 -13.61
CA THR A 309 -9.45 -37.24 -12.52
C THR A 309 -9.22 -36.05 -11.58
N ILE A 310 -10.26 -35.60 -10.91
CA ILE A 310 -10.14 -34.56 -9.88
C ILE A 310 -9.62 -35.22 -8.59
N ASP A 311 -8.61 -34.61 -7.97
CA ASP A 311 -8.07 -35.07 -6.69
C ASP A 311 -9.11 -34.84 -5.57
N ALA A 312 -9.28 -35.84 -4.72
CA ALA A 312 -10.18 -35.74 -3.57
C ALA A 312 -9.59 -34.89 -2.44
N THR A 313 -8.26 -34.66 -2.44
CA THR A 313 -7.57 -33.95 -1.35
C THR A 313 -7.36 -32.47 -1.59
N GLY A 314 -7.75 -31.92 -2.75
CA GLY A 314 -7.57 -30.50 -3.05
C GLY A 314 -7.87 -30.14 -4.50
N PRO A 315 -7.75 -28.86 -4.87
CA PRO A 315 -8.09 -28.36 -6.19
C PRO A 315 -6.98 -28.70 -7.21
N SER A 316 -6.83 -29.99 -7.52
CA SER A 316 -5.89 -30.45 -8.55
C SER A 316 -6.51 -31.56 -9.41
N ALA A 317 -6.02 -31.70 -10.64
CA ALA A 317 -6.33 -32.83 -11.50
C ALA A 317 -5.12 -33.76 -11.60
N VAL A 318 -5.36 -35.08 -11.61
CA VAL A 318 -4.33 -36.11 -11.70
C VAL A 318 -4.46 -36.85 -13.04
N GLY A 319 -3.38 -36.81 -13.83
CA GLY A 319 -3.34 -37.50 -15.12
C GLY A 319 -3.41 -39.01 -14.99
N GLN A 320 -4.28 -39.64 -15.76
CA GLN A 320 -4.52 -41.10 -15.74
C GLN A 320 -3.82 -41.86 -16.89
N GLY A 321 -3.15 -41.13 -17.79
CA GLY A 321 -2.29 -41.72 -18.84
C GLY A 321 -3.00 -42.14 -20.14
N ALA A 322 -4.32 -41.92 -20.28
CA ALA A 322 -4.97 -42.06 -21.58
C ALA A 322 -4.65 -40.87 -22.49
N THR A 323 -4.61 -41.13 -23.80
CA THR A 323 -4.54 -40.08 -24.82
C THR A 323 -5.94 -39.53 -25.13
N GLY A 324 -6.01 -38.29 -25.57
CA GLY A 324 -7.26 -37.58 -25.87
C GLY A 324 -7.33 -36.26 -25.11
N THR A 325 -8.51 -35.66 -25.06
CA THR A 325 -8.76 -34.42 -24.30
C THR A 325 -9.77 -34.65 -23.19
N THR A 326 -9.62 -33.91 -22.11
CA THR A 326 -10.68 -33.70 -21.11
C THR A 326 -10.84 -32.21 -20.89
N THR A 327 -12.10 -31.78 -20.85
CA THR A 327 -12.48 -30.47 -20.33
C THR A 327 -12.72 -30.59 -18.82
N ILE A 328 -12.11 -29.68 -18.06
CA ILE A 328 -12.34 -29.47 -16.64
C ILE A 328 -13.10 -28.17 -16.44
N THR A 329 -14.17 -28.23 -15.64
CA THR A 329 -15.05 -27.10 -15.32
C THR A 329 -15.14 -26.89 -13.82
N ALA A 330 -15.36 -25.65 -13.39
CA ALA A 330 -15.60 -25.29 -12.00
C ALA A 330 -17.03 -24.80 -11.79
N ALA A 331 -17.56 -25.04 -10.61
CA ALA A 331 -18.79 -24.44 -10.11
C ALA A 331 -18.60 -23.98 -8.66
N LEU A 332 -19.26 -22.90 -8.27
CA LEU A 332 -19.30 -22.44 -6.89
C LEU A 332 -19.92 -23.51 -6.00
N ALA A 333 -19.23 -23.89 -4.91
CA ALA A 333 -19.65 -25.01 -4.06
C ALA A 333 -20.94 -24.72 -3.27
N ASP A 334 -21.17 -23.45 -2.92
CA ASP A 334 -22.30 -22.96 -2.13
C ASP A 334 -23.60 -22.85 -2.96
N THR A 335 -23.50 -22.29 -4.17
CA THR A 335 -24.65 -21.94 -5.02
C THR A 335 -24.82 -22.88 -6.22
N GLY A 336 -23.78 -23.61 -6.62
CA GLY A 336 -23.75 -24.42 -7.84
C GLY A 336 -23.64 -23.61 -9.15
N VAL A 337 -23.43 -22.30 -9.06
CA VAL A 337 -23.25 -21.42 -10.22
C VAL A 337 -22.02 -21.88 -11.01
N GLN A 338 -22.19 -22.11 -12.31
CA GLN A 338 -21.11 -22.56 -13.19
C GLN A 338 -20.17 -21.40 -13.48
N CYS A 339 -18.87 -21.62 -13.29
CA CYS A 339 -17.86 -20.63 -13.63
C CYS A 339 -17.73 -20.51 -15.14
N SER A 340 -17.47 -19.30 -15.59
CA SER A 340 -17.12 -19.04 -16.99
C SER A 340 -15.69 -19.54 -17.28
N GLY A 341 -15.46 -19.97 -18.52
CA GLY A 341 -14.20 -20.58 -18.91
C GLY A 341 -14.11 -22.07 -18.55
N GLU A 342 -13.11 -22.73 -19.13
CA GLU A 342 -12.86 -24.15 -18.96
C GLU A 342 -11.36 -24.43 -19.16
N ILE A 343 -10.89 -25.53 -18.59
CA ILE A 343 -9.52 -26.01 -18.80
C ILE A 343 -9.58 -27.19 -19.74
N VAL A 344 -8.89 -27.10 -20.86
CA VAL A 344 -8.70 -28.22 -21.78
C VAL A 344 -7.33 -28.84 -21.52
N LEU A 345 -7.35 -30.06 -20.97
CA LEU A 345 -6.15 -30.86 -20.79
C LEU A 345 -6.05 -31.94 -21.88
N THR A 346 -4.90 -31.98 -22.55
CA THR A 346 -4.57 -33.05 -23.50
C THR A 346 -3.76 -34.13 -22.80
N GLY A 347 -4.33 -35.32 -22.71
CA GLY A 347 -3.70 -36.49 -22.09
C GLY A 347 -2.53 -37.01 -22.91
N GLN A 348 -1.43 -37.27 -22.23
CA GLN A 348 -0.22 -37.84 -22.79
C GLN A 348 -0.04 -39.28 -22.27
N SER A 349 0.18 -40.22 -23.18
CA SER A 349 0.52 -41.59 -22.80
C SER A 349 1.88 -41.65 -22.11
N ASP A 350 2.18 -42.80 -21.48
CA ASP A 350 3.54 -43.07 -21.04
C ASP A 350 4.53 -42.97 -22.19
N VAL A 351 5.73 -42.47 -21.88
CA VAL A 351 6.83 -42.42 -22.84
C VAL A 351 7.32 -43.85 -23.09
N SER A 352 7.37 -44.27 -24.35
CA SER A 352 7.79 -45.63 -24.70
C SER A 352 9.26 -45.84 -24.36
N PRO A 353 9.69 -47.08 -24.01
CA PRO A 353 11.10 -47.35 -23.75
C PRO A 353 11.97 -46.99 -24.95
N GLY A 354 12.96 -46.11 -24.74
CA GLY A 354 13.85 -45.63 -25.80
C GLY A 354 13.40 -44.31 -26.45
N ASP A 355 12.25 -43.75 -26.05
CA ASP A 355 11.79 -42.44 -26.47
C ASP A 355 11.99 -41.40 -25.36
N LEU A 356 12.10 -40.14 -25.76
CA LEU A 356 12.16 -38.96 -24.91
C LEU A 356 11.05 -38.00 -25.35
N ARG A 357 10.27 -37.52 -24.39
CA ARG A 357 9.31 -36.44 -24.59
C ARG A 357 9.79 -35.17 -23.92
N VAL A 358 9.82 -34.08 -24.70
CA VAL A 358 10.07 -32.73 -24.21
C VAL A 358 8.83 -31.90 -24.48
N VAL A 359 8.20 -31.39 -23.43
CA VAL A 359 7.07 -30.46 -23.52
C VAL A 359 7.57 -29.04 -23.28
N VAL A 360 7.44 -28.19 -24.27
CA VAL A 360 7.83 -26.79 -24.19
C VAL A 360 6.60 -25.94 -23.96
N THR A 361 6.59 -25.14 -22.90
CA THR A 361 5.46 -24.27 -22.54
C THR A 361 5.90 -22.82 -22.41
N ASP A 362 4.99 -21.89 -22.68
CA ASP A 362 5.16 -20.50 -22.31
C ASP A 362 4.99 -20.39 -20.79
N VAL A 363 5.95 -19.77 -20.08
CA VAL A 363 5.94 -19.73 -18.62
C VAL A 363 4.82 -18.86 -18.06
N GLU A 364 4.36 -17.89 -18.83
CA GLU A 364 3.41 -16.89 -18.40
C GLU A 364 1.97 -17.36 -18.65
N THR A 365 1.74 -18.00 -19.80
CA THR A 365 0.41 -18.49 -20.19
C THR A 365 0.21 -19.99 -19.96
N GLY A 366 1.28 -20.74 -19.67
CA GLY A 366 1.24 -22.21 -19.51
C GLY A 366 0.98 -23.01 -20.80
N ARG A 367 0.75 -22.32 -21.93
CA ARG A 367 0.39 -22.95 -23.22
C ARG A 367 1.60 -23.60 -23.88
N GLY A 368 1.35 -24.64 -24.68
CA GLY A 368 2.40 -25.28 -25.47
C GLY A 368 2.98 -24.34 -26.53
N VAL A 369 4.31 -24.25 -26.63
CA VAL A 369 5.00 -23.43 -27.63
C VAL A 369 5.18 -24.25 -28.90
N SER A 370 4.44 -23.92 -29.96
CA SER A 370 4.55 -24.60 -31.25
C SER A 370 5.77 -24.14 -32.05
N GLY A 371 6.45 -25.08 -32.72
CA GLY A 371 7.57 -24.79 -33.61
C GLY A 371 8.89 -24.43 -32.90
N ALA A 372 8.97 -24.60 -31.58
CA ALA A 372 10.24 -24.53 -30.86
C ALA A 372 11.13 -25.72 -31.27
N GLU A 373 12.42 -25.46 -31.45
CA GLU A 373 13.41 -26.48 -31.79
C GLU A 373 14.06 -26.99 -30.51
N VAL A 374 13.87 -28.28 -30.22
CA VAL A 374 14.51 -29.00 -29.12
C VAL A 374 15.75 -29.70 -29.66
N VAL A 375 16.90 -29.46 -29.04
CA VAL A 375 18.21 -29.99 -29.45
C VAL A 375 18.86 -30.68 -28.26
N LEU A 376 19.32 -31.92 -28.46
CA LEU A 376 20.07 -32.68 -27.44
C LEU A 376 21.58 -32.53 -27.64
N SER A 377 22.36 -32.75 -26.58
CA SER A 377 23.83 -32.68 -26.62
C SER A 377 24.48 -33.64 -27.64
N ASN A 378 23.79 -34.71 -28.06
CA ASN A 378 24.26 -35.63 -29.10
C ASN A 378 23.99 -35.13 -30.54
N GLY A 379 23.40 -33.94 -30.69
CA GLY A 379 23.05 -33.31 -31.98
C GLY A 379 21.70 -33.71 -32.57
N THR A 380 20.92 -34.56 -31.89
CA THR A 380 19.55 -34.89 -32.31
C THR A 380 18.64 -33.69 -32.05
N SER A 381 17.75 -33.35 -32.99
CA SER A 381 16.76 -32.29 -32.80
C SER A 381 15.37 -32.66 -33.32
N ALA A 382 14.35 -32.00 -32.75
CA ALA A 382 12.96 -32.11 -33.17
C ALA A 382 12.23 -30.78 -32.93
N GLY A 383 11.25 -30.47 -33.80
CA GLY A 383 10.35 -29.34 -33.59
C GLY A 383 9.15 -29.74 -32.74
N THR A 384 8.65 -28.82 -31.92
CA THR A 384 7.43 -29.03 -31.13
C THR A 384 6.17 -28.91 -31.97
N ASP A 385 5.16 -29.70 -31.64
CA ASP A 385 3.82 -29.63 -32.21
C ASP A 385 2.98 -28.48 -31.62
N GLN A 386 1.70 -28.39 -32.00
CA GLN A 386 0.76 -27.37 -31.51
C GLN A 386 0.53 -27.38 -29.98
N ASN A 387 0.83 -28.50 -29.32
CA ASN A 387 0.73 -28.65 -27.88
C ASN A 387 2.09 -28.45 -27.18
N GLY A 388 3.11 -28.02 -27.92
CA GLY A 388 4.47 -27.85 -27.41
C GLY A 388 5.24 -29.15 -27.25
N VAL A 389 4.78 -30.26 -27.82
CA VAL A 389 5.40 -31.59 -27.60
C VAL A 389 6.42 -31.89 -28.70
N ALA A 390 7.64 -32.22 -28.30
CA ALA A 390 8.66 -32.82 -29.16
C ALA A 390 8.98 -34.24 -28.71
N LEU A 391 9.02 -35.18 -29.66
CA LEU A 391 9.39 -36.58 -29.43
C LEU A 391 10.73 -36.87 -30.09
N LEU A 392 11.68 -37.40 -29.31
CA LEU A 392 13.03 -37.70 -29.72
C LEU A 392 13.41 -39.13 -29.28
N ALA A 393 14.50 -39.66 -29.83
CA ALA A 393 15.10 -40.88 -29.30
C ALA A 393 15.81 -40.57 -27.96
N ALA A 394 15.56 -41.38 -26.94
CA ALA A 394 16.18 -41.23 -25.64
C ALA A 394 17.70 -41.46 -25.72
N PRO A 395 18.53 -40.51 -25.23
CA PRO A 395 19.96 -40.70 -25.13
C PRO A 395 20.32 -41.75 -24.07
N GLN A 396 21.52 -42.32 -24.18
CA GLN A 396 22.05 -43.25 -23.18
C GLN A 396 22.72 -42.46 -22.04
N GLY A 397 22.19 -42.56 -20.83
CA GLY A 397 22.72 -41.85 -19.66
C GLY A 397 22.23 -40.40 -19.56
N GLN A 398 23.02 -39.54 -18.89
CA GLN A 398 22.74 -38.12 -18.78
C GLN A 398 22.86 -37.40 -20.12
N TYR A 399 22.05 -36.37 -20.31
CA TYR A 399 22.05 -35.54 -21.50
C TYR A 399 21.72 -34.09 -21.19
N ASP A 400 22.07 -33.21 -22.12
CA ASP A 400 21.67 -31.81 -22.06
C ASP A 400 20.59 -31.57 -23.11
N VAL A 401 19.65 -30.68 -22.80
CA VAL A 401 18.58 -30.28 -23.69
C VAL A 401 18.58 -28.76 -23.83
N SER A 402 18.62 -28.28 -25.06
CA SER A 402 18.47 -26.86 -25.40
C SER A 402 17.20 -26.66 -26.21
N VAL A 403 16.46 -25.60 -25.90
CA VAL A 403 15.22 -25.24 -26.58
C VAL A 403 15.35 -23.85 -27.15
N PHE A 404 15.12 -23.72 -28.46
CA PHE A 404 15.23 -22.49 -29.23
C PHE A 404 13.91 -22.12 -29.88
N SER A 405 13.52 -20.84 -29.83
CA SER A 405 12.28 -20.32 -30.42
C SER A 405 12.50 -18.92 -30.97
N ASP A 406 11.82 -18.57 -32.07
CA ASP A 406 11.92 -17.22 -32.64
C ASP A 406 11.22 -16.17 -31.77
N ALA A 407 10.13 -16.55 -31.09
CA ALA A 407 9.31 -15.64 -30.30
C ALA A 407 9.67 -15.63 -28.79
N HIS A 408 10.53 -16.55 -28.34
CA HIS A 408 10.84 -16.72 -26.91
C HIS A 408 12.35 -16.65 -26.65
N ASN A 409 12.69 -16.53 -25.37
CA ASN A 409 14.05 -16.69 -24.88
C ASN A 409 14.49 -18.16 -24.95
N PHE A 410 15.80 -18.38 -24.90
CA PHE A 410 16.37 -19.71 -25.00
C PHE A 410 16.55 -20.31 -23.62
N VAL A 411 16.37 -21.63 -23.53
CA VAL A 411 16.62 -22.36 -22.28
C VAL A 411 17.45 -23.60 -22.59
N THR A 412 18.49 -23.81 -21.79
CA THR A 412 19.25 -25.07 -21.76
C THR A 412 19.16 -25.65 -20.35
N VAL A 413 19.01 -26.96 -20.26
CA VAL A 413 19.08 -27.71 -19.00
C VAL A 413 20.15 -28.79 -19.16
N LEU A 414 21.16 -28.76 -18.28
CA LEU A 414 22.27 -29.71 -18.28
C LEU A 414 21.99 -30.92 -17.38
N ASP A 415 22.65 -32.04 -17.66
CA ASP A 415 22.72 -33.24 -16.81
C ASP A 415 21.35 -33.90 -16.46
N VAL A 416 20.40 -33.86 -17.39
CA VAL A 416 19.06 -34.46 -17.25
C VAL A 416 19.11 -35.98 -17.43
N GLN A 417 18.29 -36.73 -16.69
CA GLN A 417 18.14 -38.19 -16.84
C GLN A 417 16.71 -38.63 -17.19
N SER A 418 15.71 -37.82 -16.86
CA SER A 418 14.30 -38.12 -17.12
C SER A 418 13.99 -38.19 -18.62
N THR A 419 13.04 -39.04 -19.00
CA THR A 419 12.56 -39.19 -20.38
C THR A 419 11.23 -38.50 -20.65
N ASP A 420 10.62 -37.89 -19.64
CA ASP A 420 9.42 -37.05 -19.77
C ASP A 420 9.67 -35.73 -19.04
N ILE A 421 10.01 -34.69 -19.80
CA ILE A 421 10.46 -33.41 -19.26
C ILE A 421 9.66 -32.23 -19.81
N ARG A 422 9.67 -31.15 -19.04
CA ARG A 422 8.97 -29.89 -19.30
C ARG A 422 9.99 -28.75 -19.24
N VAL A 423 10.02 -27.92 -20.27
CA VAL A 423 10.93 -26.78 -20.37
C VAL A 423 10.09 -25.52 -20.62
N PRO A 424 9.89 -24.66 -19.61
CA PRO A 424 9.19 -23.40 -19.79
C PRO A 424 10.09 -22.39 -20.49
N LEU A 425 9.51 -21.57 -21.38
CA LEU A 425 10.16 -20.46 -22.05
C LEU A 425 9.46 -19.15 -21.68
N THR A 426 10.25 -18.10 -21.48
CA THR A 426 9.75 -16.73 -21.36
C THR A 426 9.66 -16.08 -22.73
N GLN A 427 8.65 -15.23 -22.93
CA GLN A 427 8.59 -14.43 -24.15
C GLN A 427 9.78 -13.48 -24.22
N ARG A 428 10.21 -13.23 -25.45
CA ARG A 428 11.33 -12.35 -25.72
C ARG A 428 10.89 -10.89 -25.50
N ARG A 429 11.73 -10.09 -24.82
CA ARG A 429 11.46 -8.65 -24.55
C ARG A 429 11.12 -7.88 -25.83
N GLY A 430 10.18 -6.95 -25.73
CA GLY A 430 9.76 -6.10 -26.86
C GLY A 430 9.10 -6.84 -28.02
N THR A 431 8.84 -8.14 -27.89
CA THR A 431 8.21 -8.95 -28.94
C THR A 431 6.98 -9.67 -28.42
N GLY A 432 6.06 -9.96 -29.33
CA GLY A 432 4.83 -10.66 -28.99
C GLY A 432 3.72 -9.73 -28.48
N PRO A 433 2.50 -10.27 -28.34
CA PRO A 433 1.40 -9.54 -27.76
C PRO A 433 1.60 -9.41 -26.24
N VAL A 434 1.09 -8.33 -25.67
CA VAL A 434 1.19 -7.99 -24.25
C VAL A 434 -0.22 -7.73 -23.71
N ALA A 435 -0.49 -8.09 -22.47
CA ALA A 435 -1.73 -7.75 -21.80
C ALA A 435 -1.46 -6.72 -20.70
N GLY A 436 -2.53 -6.20 -20.10
CA GLY A 436 -2.41 -5.23 -19.05
C GLY A 436 -3.74 -4.57 -18.76
N PHE A 437 -3.70 -3.59 -17.87
CA PHE A 437 -4.82 -2.72 -17.56
C PHE A 437 -4.28 -1.35 -17.15
N THR A 438 -5.09 -0.33 -17.36
CA THR A 438 -4.81 1.03 -16.88
C THR A 438 -5.92 1.45 -15.94
N GLY A 439 -5.72 2.51 -15.16
CA GLY A 439 -6.78 2.96 -14.28
C GLY A 439 -6.34 4.00 -13.28
N GLN A 440 -7.27 4.35 -12.40
CA GLN A 440 -7.07 5.27 -11.29
C GLN A 440 -7.55 4.62 -10.00
N PHE A 441 -6.96 5.02 -8.88
CA PHE A 441 -7.42 4.59 -7.57
C PHE A 441 -8.74 5.26 -7.19
N ASP A 442 -9.72 4.45 -6.77
CA ASP A 442 -10.87 4.91 -6.01
C ASP A 442 -10.47 5.03 -4.54
N LEU A 443 -10.39 6.28 -4.06
CA LEU A 443 -9.94 6.60 -2.72
C LEU A 443 -11.11 6.81 -1.74
N SER A 444 -12.32 6.35 -2.08
CA SER A 444 -13.51 6.54 -1.24
C SER A 444 -13.45 5.75 0.08
N GLN A 445 -12.65 4.69 0.14
CA GLN A 445 -12.56 3.78 1.28
C GLN A 445 -11.20 3.80 2.01
N ILE A 446 -10.28 4.68 1.61
CA ILE A 446 -8.97 4.74 2.27
C ILE A 446 -9.08 5.31 3.68
N ASN A 447 -8.22 4.82 4.57
CA ASN A 447 -8.16 5.17 5.98
C ASN A 447 -7.19 6.33 6.27
N THR A 448 -6.37 6.71 5.28
CA THR A 448 -5.34 7.74 5.42
C THR A 448 -5.82 9.14 5.05
N THR A 449 -5.25 10.15 5.74
CA THR A 449 -5.52 11.58 5.53
C THR A 449 -4.29 12.29 4.96
N GLY A 450 -4.49 13.41 4.26
CA GLY A 450 -3.40 14.18 3.68
C GLY A 450 -3.77 14.90 2.38
N ASP A 451 -2.84 15.73 1.92
CA ASP A 451 -2.99 16.62 0.77
C ASP A 451 -2.59 15.97 -0.55
N VAL A 452 -1.68 14.99 -0.48
CA VAL A 452 -1.10 14.30 -1.63
C VAL A 452 -1.46 12.83 -1.55
N THR A 453 -2.00 12.29 -2.63
CA THR A 453 -2.18 10.86 -2.85
C THR A 453 -0.90 10.30 -3.45
N LEU A 454 -0.41 9.23 -2.83
CA LEU A 454 0.60 8.34 -3.39
C LEU A 454 -0.01 6.96 -3.55
N GLY A 455 0.32 6.28 -4.64
CA GLY A 455 -0.04 4.89 -4.80
C GLY A 455 0.84 4.16 -5.79
N LEU A 456 0.86 2.84 -5.68
CA LEU A 456 1.58 1.92 -6.53
C LEU A 456 0.62 0.81 -6.93
N ALA A 457 0.42 0.60 -8.23
CA ALA A 457 -0.40 -0.47 -8.76
C ALA A 457 0.40 -1.38 -9.70
N GLY A 458 0.00 -2.64 -9.77
CA GLY A 458 0.58 -3.61 -10.69
C GLY A 458 -0.35 -4.79 -10.94
N ALA A 459 0.08 -5.68 -11.82
CA ALA A 459 -0.53 -6.99 -11.98
C ALA A 459 0.27 -8.02 -11.19
N SER A 460 -0.34 -9.19 -10.93
CA SER A 460 0.36 -10.34 -10.38
C SER A 460 1.57 -10.69 -11.25
N ILE A 461 2.70 -10.93 -10.60
CA ILE A 461 3.97 -11.21 -11.25
C ILE A 461 3.96 -12.67 -11.71
N ALA A 462 3.77 -12.85 -13.02
CA ALA A 462 3.81 -14.17 -13.65
C ALA A 462 5.22 -14.78 -13.60
N GLY A 463 5.28 -16.11 -13.59
CA GLY A 463 6.53 -16.87 -13.38
C GLY A 463 6.63 -17.42 -11.97
N GLY A 464 7.84 -17.46 -11.42
CA GLY A 464 8.11 -17.85 -10.03
C GLY A 464 9.02 -16.87 -9.30
N LEU A 465 9.27 -17.12 -8.01
CA LEU A 465 9.97 -16.18 -7.11
C LEU A 465 11.41 -15.82 -7.56
N LEU A 466 12.06 -16.65 -8.39
CA LEU A 466 13.40 -16.37 -8.93
C LEU A 466 13.42 -15.35 -10.07
N ASP A 467 12.24 -15.02 -10.61
CA ASP A 467 12.05 -14.03 -11.67
C ASP A 467 11.43 -12.73 -11.14
N LEU A 468 11.38 -12.57 -9.81
CA LEU A 468 11.00 -11.32 -9.17
C LEU A 468 12.17 -10.34 -9.27
N ASP A 469 11.91 -9.17 -9.82
CA ASP A 469 12.84 -8.04 -9.86
C ASP A 469 12.07 -6.75 -9.55
N LEU A 470 12.80 -5.69 -9.17
CA LEU A 470 12.20 -4.41 -8.81
C LEU A 470 11.46 -3.75 -9.98
N GLN A 471 11.85 -4.03 -11.23
CA GLN A 471 11.21 -3.44 -12.41
C GLN A 471 9.80 -4.00 -12.60
N ARG A 472 9.63 -5.31 -12.43
CA ARG A 472 8.33 -6.00 -12.47
C ARG A 472 7.41 -5.57 -11.33
N LEU A 473 7.99 -5.20 -10.18
CA LEU A 473 7.23 -4.68 -9.03
C LEU A 473 6.73 -3.24 -9.26
N LEU A 474 7.57 -2.37 -9.85
CA LEU A 474 7.29 -0.95 -10.00
C LEU A 474 6.62 -0.58 -11.35
N GLY A 475 6.82 -1.40 -12.37
CA GLY A 475 6.38 -1.15 -13.75
C GLY A 475 7.46 -0.51 -14.63
N GLU A 476 7.20 -0.47 -15.94
CA GLU A 476 8.05 0.23 -16.93
C GLU A 476 8.13 1.73 -16.63
N PRO A 477 9.28 2.40 -16.82
CA PRO A 477 9.41 3.82 -16.54
C PRO A 477 8.62 4.68 -17.55
N PHE A 478 8.01 5.75 -17.07
CA PHE A 478 7.33 6.79 -17.85
C PHE A 478 7.93 8.15 -17.51
N MET A 479 8.35 8.91 -18.50
CA MET A 479 8.79 10.28 -18.32
C MET A 479 7.59 11.18 -18.00
N THR A 480 7.56 11.67 -16.77
CA THR A 480 6.47 12.51 -16.26
C THR A 480 6.96 13.93 -16.03
N ARG A 481 6.25 14.92 -16.57
CA ARG A 481 6.55 16.33 -16.33
C ARG A 481 6.04 16.79 -14.97
N LEU A 482 6.95 16.99 -14.02
CA LEU A 482 6.65 17.57 -12.72
C LEU A 482 6.67 19.09 -12.81
N GLU A 483 5.49 19.72 -12.86
CA GLU A 483 5.35 21.18 -12.86
C GLU A 483 4.84 21.69 -11.51
N VAL A 484 5.67 22.47 -10.82
CA VAL A 484 5.28 23.13 -9.56
C VAL A 484 5.03 24.61 -9.84
N PRO A 485 3.82 25.13 -9.58
CA PRO A 485 3.50 26.54 -9.81
C PRO A 485 4.51 27.48 -9.14
N GLY A 486 5.20 28.29 -9.95
CA GLY A 486 6.22 29.24 -9.48
C GLY A 486 7.65 28.71 -9.42
N MET A 487 7.89 27.41 -9.59
CA MET A 487 9.25 26.80 -9.62
C MET A 487 9.65 26.22 -10.98
N GLY A 488 8.71 26.15 -11.94
CA GLY A 488 8.94 25.60 -13.28
C GLY A 488 8.64 24.10 -13.37
N GLY A 489 8.90 23.52 -14.54
CA GLY A 489 8.68 22.11 -14.82
C GLY A 489 9.97 21.35 -15.08
N GLN A 490 10.06 20.12 -14.57
CA GLN A 490 11.15 19.18 -14.83
C GLN A 490 10.57 17.83 -15.22
N ASP A 491 11.11 17.20 -16.26
CA ASP A 491 10.73 15.85 -16.65
C ASP A 491 11.52 14.83 -15.80
N VAL A 492 10.79 13.88 -15.18
CA VAL A 492 11.35 12.88 -14.27
C VAL A 492 10.79 11.50 -14.63
N PRO A 493 11.63 10.45 -14.73
CA PRO A 493 11.15 9.10 -14.97
C PRO A 493 10.46 8.56 -13.71
N LEU A 494 9.17 8.26 -13.81
CA LEU A 494 8.37 7.63 -12.77
C LEU A 494 7.96 6.22 -13.21
N PRO A 495 7.95 5.22 -12.33
CA PRO A 495 7.44 3.90 -12.68
C PRO A 495 5.97 3.93 -13.14
N GLY A 496 5.62 3.07 -14.09
CA GLY A 496 4.29 2.99 -14.69
C GLY A 496 3.19 2.66 -13.68
N GLY A 497 3.51 1.90 -12.64
CA GLY A 497 2.61 1.62 -11.53
C GLY A 497 2.41 2.79 -10.56
N LEU A 498 3.34 3.75 -10.51
CA LEU A 498 3.33 4.84 -9.53
C LEU A 498 2.32 5.92 -9.90
N VAL A 499 1.55 6.38 -8.92
CA VAL A 499 0.57 7.45 -9.02
C VAL A 499 0.86 8.49 -7.95
N VAL A 500 0.90 9.77 -8.37
CA VAL A 500 1.15 10.92 -7.50
C VAL A 500 0.28 12.09 -7.96
N PHE A 501 -0.67 12.48 -7.12
CA PHE A 501 -1.51 13.66 -7.37
C PHE A 501 -2.09 14.20 -6.05
N GLY A 502 -2.54 15.45 -6.02
CA GLY A 502 -3.10 16.06 -4.81
C GLY A 502 -3.36 17.53 -4.96
N ARG A 503 -3.64 18.20 -3.83
CA ARG A 503 -3.78 19.66 -3.77
C ARG A 503 -2.96 20.21 -2.63
N VAL A 504 -2.02 21.09 -2.95
CA VAL A 504 -1.04 21.59 -1.99
C VAL A 504 -0.96 23.12 -2.08
N PHE A 505 -1.08 23.79 -0.94
CA PHE A 505 -1.11 25.27 -0.84
C PHE A 505 -2.14 25.94 -1.80
N GLY A 506 -3.23 25.25 -2.11
CA GLY A 506 -4.27 25.72 -3.04
C GLY A 506 -3.96 25.48 -4.52
N PHE A 507 -2.85 24.82 -4.86
CA PHE A 507 -2.51 24.39 -6.21
C PHE A 507 -2.82 22.91 -6.42
N ASP A 508 -3.34 22.54 -7.59
CA ASP A 508 -3.50 21.14 -7.97
C ASP A 508 -2.14 20.60 -8.44
N LEU A 509 -1.62 19.59 -7.74
CA LEU A 509 -0.46 18.80 -8.15
C LEU A 509 -0.99 17.58 -8.89
N ASP A 510 -0.89 17.58 -10.22
CA ASP A 510 -1.43 16.51 -11.05
C ASP A 510 -0.32 15.90 -11.90
N PHE A 511 0.61 15.20 -11.24
CA PHE A 511 1.78 14.63 -11.91
C PHE A 511 1.41 13.38 -12.70
N LYS A 512 0.79 12.40 -12.02
CA LYS A 512 0.37 11.15 -12.66
C LYS A 512 -0.79 10.55 -11.87
N ARG A 513 -2.00 10.53 -12.47
CA ARG A 513 -3.19 9.88 -11.88
C ARG A 513 -3.40 8.45 -12.34
N THR A 514 -2.94 8.16 -13.55
CA THR A 514 -3.18 6.88 -14.20
C THR A 514 -2.00 5.96 -13.94
N TYR A 515 -2.25 4.77 -13.43
CA TYR A 515 -1.28 3.68 -13.45
C TYR A 515 -1.38 2.90 -14.76
N TYR A 516 -0.26 2.35 -15.18
CA TYR A 516 -0.09 1.55 -16.38
C TYR A 516 0.53 0.22 -15.96
N ALA A 517 -0.30 -0.81 -15.84
CA ALA A 517 0.13 -2.15 -15.44
C ALA A 517 0.22 -3.03 -16.69
N ASN A 518 1.39 -3.60 -16.96
CA ASN A 518 1.61 -4.58 -18.02
C ASN A 518 1.81 -5.98 -17.42
N THR A 519 1.38 -7.01 -18.16
CA THR A 519 1.51 -8.42 -17.77
C THR A 519 1.20 -9.31 -18.99
N SER A 520 1.14 -10.61 -18.75
CA SER A 520 0.67 -11.62 -19.71
C SER A 520 -0.84 -11.79 -19.68
N GLY A 521 -1.38 -12.34 -20.77
CA GLY A 521 -2.80 -12.65 -20.83
C GLY A 521 -3.22 -13.80 -19.93
N GLY A 522 -4.54 -13.96 -19.80
CA GLY A 522 -5.18 -14.91 -18.92
C GLY A 522 -5.58 -14.29 -17.59
N ALA A 523 -5.85 -15.16 -16.62
CA ALA A 523 -6.29 -14.73 -15.30
C ALA A 523 -5.13 -14.14 -14.48
N ARG A 524 -5.31 -12.91 -14.01
CA ARG A 524 -4.33 -12.13 -13.25
C ARG A 524 -5.01 -11.46 -12.07
N ILE A 525 -4.23 -11.09 -11.06
CA ILE A 525 -4.72 -10.23 -9.97
C ILE A 525 -4.13 -8.84 -10.18
N GLY A 526 -4.98 -7.84 -10.45
CA GLY A 526 -4.59 -6.46 -10.27
C GLY A 526 -4.45 -6.17 -8.79
N TRP A 527 -3.35 -5.56 -8.37
CA TRP A 527 -3.11 -5.17 -6.98
C TRP A 527 -2.71 -3.70 -6.92
N GLY A 528 -2.95 -3.07 -5.77
CA GLY A 528 -2.45 -1.72 -5.55
C GLY A 528 -2.44 -1.30 -4.10
N LEU A 529 -1.46 -0.48 -3.76
CA LEU A 529 -1.28 0.18 -2.48
C LEU A 529 -1.51 1.68 -2.69
N ALA A 530 -2.46 2.30 -2.00
CA ALA A 530 -2.61 3.75 -2.07
C ALA A 530 -3.06 4.38 -0.75
N GLY A 531 -2.64 5.62 -0.56
CA GLY A 531 -3.04 6.42 0.59
C GLY A 531 -2.71 7.89 0.41
N LYS A 532 -3.13 8.69 1.39
CA LYS A 532 -2.86 10.11 1.48
C LYS A 532 -1.73 10.39 2.46
N VAL A 533 -0.93 11.39 2.13
CA VAL A 533 0.20 11.87 2.93
C VAL A 533 0.16 13.40 3.00
N PRO A 534 0.39 14.01 4.18
CA PRO A 534 0.51 15.46 4.30
C PRO A 534 1.65 16.01 3.42
N ALA A 535 1.39 17.10 2.67
CA ALA A 535 2.37 17.60 1.71
C ALA A 535 3.66 18.11 2.37
N GLN A 536 3.53 18.74 3.55
CA GLN A 536 4.68 19.23 4.32
C GLN A 536 5.69 18.13 4.62
N ARG A 537 5.18 16.92 4.92
CA ARG A 537 5.99 15.74 5.21
C ARG A 537 6.73 15.25 3.96
N LEU A 538 6.06 15.21 2.80
CA LEU A 538 6.73 14.86 1.54
C LEU A 538 7.82 15.86 1.17
N PHE A 539 7.57 17.17 1.33
CA PHE A 539 8.58 18.19 0.99
C PHE A 539 9.79 18.18 1.92
N SER A 540 9.63 17.86 3.21
CA SER A 540 10.79 17.70 4.10
C SER A 540 11.75 16.60 3.62
N LEU A 541 11.23 15.57 2.93
CA LEU A 541 12.06 14.51 2.34
C LEU A 541 12.92 15.04 1.18
N PHE A 542 12.37 15.98 0.39
CA PHE A 542 13.07 16.57 -0.75
C PHE A 542 13.93 17.81 -0.40
N GLN A 543 13.63 18.52 0.69
CA GLN A 543 14.32 19.77 1.08
C GLN A 543 15.57 19.57 1.97
N ASN A 544 15.65 18.48 2.75
CA ASN A 544 16.75 18.25 3.70
C ASN A 544 18.06 17.73 3.09
N GLY A 545 18.20 17.73 1.76
CA GLY A 545 19.51 17.47 1.13
C GLY A 545 20.03 16.03 1.25
N GLY A 546 19.17 15.02 1.10
CA GLY A 546 19.57 13.61 0.91
C GLY A 546 20.21 13.41 -0.46
N GLY A 547 21.51 13.69 -0.56
CA GLY A 547 22.31 13.51 -1.76
C GLY A 547 22.59 12.03 -2.04
N GLY A 548 21.59 11.29 -2.52
CA GLY A 548 21.73 9.92 -3.00
C GLY A 548 20.39 9.30 -3.34
N THR A 549 20.31 8.53 -4.42
CA THR A 549 19.09 7.84 -4.83
C THR A 549 18.66 6.75 -3.83
N GLY A 550 19.61 6.25 -3.02
CA GLY A 550 19.36 5.34 -1.91
C GLY A 550 18.43 5.90 -0.84
N ASP A 551 18.60 7.18 -0.50
CA ASP A 551 17.81 7.87 0.53
C ASP A 551 16.33 7.98 0.14
N VAL A 552 16.04 8.02 -1.17
CA VAL A 552 14.66 8.09 -1.68
C VAL A 552 13.93 6.76 -1.47
N LEU A 553 14.58 5.61 -1.69
CA LEU A 553 13.93 4.31 -1.50
C LEU A 553 13.78 3.95 -0.02
N THR A 554 14.79 4.21 0.80
CA THR A 554 14.72 3.98 2.27
C THR A 554 13.67 4.85 2.92
N THR A 555 13.30 5.98 2.31
CA THR A 555 12.30 6.90 2.86
C THR A 555 10.91 6.69 2.24
N LEU A 556 10.82 6.45 0.92
CA LEU A 556 9.53 6.29 0.24
C LEU A 556 8.92 4.90 0.44
N LEU A 557 9.73 3.83 0.42
CA LEU A 557 9.17 2.48 0.53
C LEU A 557 8.48 2.24 1.87
N PRO A 558 9.03 2.67 3.03
CA PRO A 558 8.31 2.55 4.29
C PRO A 558 6.99 3.33 4.35
N LEU A 559 6.80 4.40 3.55
CA LEU A 559 5.50 5.08 3.48
C LEU A 559 4.40 4.19 2.90
N PHE A 560 4.75 3.16 2.12
CA PHE A 560 3.74 2.24 1.61
C PHE A 560 3.16 1.38 2.73
N ASN A 561 3.85 1.17 3.86
CA ASN A 561 3.33 0.38 5.00
C ASN A 561 2.03 0.92 5.61
N ARG A 562 1.74 2.21 5.44
CA ARG A 562 0.50 2.85 5.94
C ARG A 562 -0.65 2.89 4.93
N PHE A 563 -0.41 2.45 3.69
CA PHE A 563 -1.42 2.53 2.64
C PHE A 563 -2.39 1.37 2.75
N ASP A 564 -3.59 1.57 2.23
CA ASP A 564 -4.52 0.47 2.09
C ASP A 564 -4.20 -0.29 0.81
N HIS A 565 -4.55 -1.57 0.80
CA HIS A 565 -4.36 -2.50 -0.30
C HIS A 565 -5.69 -2.77 -1.01
N ALA A 566 -5.60 -3.01 -2.31
CA ALA A 566 -6.67 -3.48 -3.17
C ALA A 566 -6.21 -4.71 -3.94
N THR A 567 -7.13 -5.66 -4.14
CA THR A 567 -7.01 -6.71 -5.15
C THR A 567 -8.20 -6.69 -6.09
N LYS A 568 -7.98 -7.08 -7.35
CA LYS A 568 -9.04 -7.28 -8.33
C LYS A 568 -8.70 -8.45 -9.26
N PRO A 569 -9.50 -9.52 -9.30
CA PRO A 569 -9.30 -10.60 -10.25
C PRO A 569 -9.69 -10.12 -11.66
N LEU A 570 -8.80 -10.33 -12.63
CA LEU A 570 -8.93 -9.87 -14.00
C LEU A 570 -8.69 -11.04 -14.96
N ASN A 571 -9.40 -11.06 -16.07
CA ASN A 571 -9.11 -11.96 -17.18
C ASN A 571 -8.66 -11.14 -18.38
N LEU A 572 -7.35 -11.01 -18.54
CA LEU A 572 -6.74 -10.08 -19.48
C LEU A 572 -6.50 -10.74 -20.83
N VAL A 573 -6.71 -9.98 -21.90
CA VAL A 573 -6.49 -10.45 -23.27
C VAL A 573 -5.24 -9.78 -23.82
N GLU A 574 -4.34 -10.58 -24.39
CA GLU A 574 -3.11 -10.07 -25.01
C GLU A 574 -3.44 -9.29 -26.28
N GLN A 575 -2.75 -8.18 -26.47
CA GLN A 575 -2.88 -7.30 -27.63
C GLN A 575 -1.52 -7.10 -28.29
N PRO A 576 -1.45 -6.96 -29.63
CA PRO A 576 -0.22 -6.58 -30.30
C PRO A 576 0.30 -5.23 -29.79
N ARG A 577 1.61 -5.11 -29.65
CA ARG A 577 2.27 -3.82 -29.41
C ARG A 577 2.03 -2.87 -30.59
N VAL A 578 2.06 -1.58 -30.31
CA VAL A 578 1.92 -0.49 -31.30
C VAL A 578 3.21 0.31 -31.39
N GLN A 579 3.45 0.91 -32.55
CA GLN A 579 4.59 1.81 -32.71
C GLN A 579 4.34 3.08 -31.89
N ASP A 580 5.37 3.53 -31.17
CA ASP A 580 5.27 4.68 -30.28
C ASP A 580 5.24 6.05 -30.97
N THR A 581 4.44 6.19 -32.02
CA THR A 581 4.39 7.43 -32.82
C THR A 581 3.95 8.68 -32.02
N GLY A 582 3.38 8.47 -30.83
CA GLY A 582 2.84 9.51 -29.96
C GLY A 582 3.69 9.82 -28.72
N ASP A 583 4.84 9.15 -28.53
CA ASP A 583 5.66 9.27 -27.32
C ASP A 583 4.84 8.96 -26.06
N LEU A 584 4.22 7.76 -26.04
CA LEU A 584 3.24 7.33 -25.04
C LEU A 584 3.85 7.20 -23.64
N ASP A 585 5.13 6.84 -23.56
CA ASP A 585 5.87 6.77 -22.30
C ASP A 585 6.70 8.05 -22.01
N GLY A 586 6.81 8.95 -22.99
CA GLY A 586 7.41 10.28 -22.87
C GLY A 586 8.94 10.30 -22.95
N ASP A 587 9.58 9.20 -23.32
CA ASP A 587 11.04 9.07 -23.37
C ASP A 587 11.67 9.74 -24.62
N GLY A 588 10.84 10.11 -25.59
CA GLY A 588 11.21 10.76 -26.84
C GLY A 588 11.57 9.82 -27.99
N ASP A 589 11.57 8.50 -27.80
CA ASP A 589 11.81 7.48 -28.84
C ASP A 589 10.52 7.01 -29.52
N THR A 590 10.11 7.77 -30.53
CA THR A 590 8.91 7.40 -31.30
C THR A 590 9.04 6.19 -32.24
N THR A 591 10.19 5.50 -32.22
CA THR A 591 10.49 4.39 -33.13
C THR A 591 10.32 3.01 -32.50
N GLU A 592 10.20 2.94 -31.18
CA GLU A 592 10.03 1.68 -30.47
C GLU A 592 8.58 1.15 -30.48
N MET A 593 8.43 -0.08 -29.98
CA MET A 593 7.16 -0.81 -29.93
C MET A 593 6.70 -0.94 -28.48
N VAL A 594 5.71 -0.13 -28.11
CA VAL A 594 5.15 -0.06 -26.75
C VAL A 594 3.84 -0.84 -26.64
N PRO A 595 3.43 -1.24 -25.44
CA PRO A 595 2.06 -1.72 -25.21
C PRO A 595 1.03 -0.67 -25.66
N ASP A 596 -0.08 -1.13 -26.25
CA ASP A 596 -1.21 -0.25 -26.57
C ASP A 596 -2.04 0.04 -25.31
N TYR A 597 -1.50 0.92 -24.46
CA TYR A 597 -2.08 1.28 -23.17
C TYR A 597 -3.50 1.86 -23.29
N ASP A 598 -3.82 2.50 -24.41
CA ASP A 598 -5.16 3.04 -24.68
C ASP A 598 -6.19 1.94 -25.00
N ALA A 599 -5.73 0.80 -25.54
CA ALA A 599 -6.57 -0.35 -25.84
C ALA A 599 -6.73 -1.33 -24.67
N PHE A 600 -5.93 -1.17 -23.61
CA PHE A 600 -6.08 -1.95 -22.38
C PHE A 600 -7.39 -1.60 -21.64
N PRO A 601 -8.00 -2.58 -20.94
CA PRO A 601 -9.16 -2.30 -20.10
C PRO A 601 -8.81 -1.27 -19.02
N GLN A 602 -9.75 -0.36 -18.77
CA GLN A 602 -9.66 0.61 -17.68
C GLN A 602 -10.30 0.02 -16.42
N GLU A 603 -9.45 -0.35 -15.46
CA GLU A 603 -9.85 -1.00 -14.22
C GLU A 603 -9.44 -0.14 -13.04
N SER A 604 -10.42 0.47 -12.35
CA SER A 604 -10.18 1.15 -11.09
C SER A 604 -9.97 0.15 -9.95
N LEU A 605 -8.93 0.40 -9.15
CA LEU A 605 -8.63 -0.31 -7.91
C LEU A 605 -9.13 0.53 -6.73
N ALA A 606 -9.79 -0.10 -5.76
CA ALA A 606 -10.36 0.55 -4.58
C ALA A 606 -9.65 0.04 -3.30
N PRO A 607 -8.56 0.68 -2.86
CA PRO A 607 -7.85 0.25 -1.66
C PRO A 607 -8.69 0.46 -0.42
N HIS A 608 -8.84 -0.59 0.37
CA HIS A 608 -9.69 -0.62 1.55
C HIS A 608 -9.19 -1.56 2.66
N VAL A 609 -8.32 -2.52 2.33
CA VAL A 609 -7.75 -3.46 3.31
C VAL A 609 -6.47 -2.87 3.88
N ARG A 610 -6.43 -2.71 5.20
CA ARG A 610 -5.25 -2.18 5.90
C ARG A 610 -4.10 -3.17 5.87
N GLN A 611 -2.88 -2.66 5.94
CA GLN A 611 -1.68 -3.49 6.09
C GLN A 611 -1.38 -3.76 7.58
N ASN A 612 -2.30 -4.43 8.27
CA ASN A 612 -2.18 -4.77 9.69
C ASN A 612 -1.68 -6.19 9.96
N LEU A 613 -1.47 -7.02 8.92
CA LEU A 613 -0.82 -8.32 9.09
C LEU A 613 0.68 -8.08 9.28
N VAL A 614 1.14 -8.32 10.50
CA VAL A 614 2.53 -8.07 10.91
C VAL A 614 3.29 -9.38 11.04
N THR A 615 4.50 -9.41 10.49
CA THR A 615 5.50 -10.43 10.80
C THR A 615 6.83 -9.77 11.10
N ASP A 616 7.49 -10.27 12.13
CA ASP A 616 8.89 -9.96 12.35
C ASP A 616 9.74 -10.70 11.32
N VAL A 617 10.69 -9.99 10.71
CA VAL A 617 11.55 -10.53 9.66
C VAL A 617 13.01 -10.33 10.07
N ASP A 618 13.64 -11.43 10.46
CA ASP A 618 15.06 -11.46 10.80
C ASP A 618 15.89 -11.84 9.57
N VAL A 619 16.88 -11.00 9.27
CA VAL A 619 17.80 -11.16 8.15
C VAL A 619 19.23 -11.06 8.67
N SER A 620 20.05 -12.09 8.42
CA SER A 620 21.26 -12.28 9.22
C SER A 620 22.37 -11.24 9.01
N ASN A 621 22.84 -11.01 7.78
CA ASN A 621 23.87 -10.01 7.46
C ASN A 621 23.72 -9.53 6.01
N PHE A 622 24.14 -8.31 5.70
CA PHE A 622 24.20 -7.84 4.32
C PHE A 622 25.28 -8.59 3.53
N PRO A 623 25.02 -8.96 2.26
CA PRO A 623 25.99 -9.63 1.40
C PRO A 623 27.08 -8.67 0.91
N GLN A 624 28.22 -9.24 0.57
CA GLN A 624 29.24 -8.58 -0.25
C GLN A 624 28.88 -8.72 -1.73
N MET A 625 28.62 -7.60 -2.39
CA MET A 625 28.40 -7.52 -3.84
C MET A 625 29.74 -7.41 -4.58
N SER A 626 29.73 -7.47 -5.92
CA SER A 626 30.97 -7.43 -6.71
C SER A 626 31.76 -6.11 -6.58
N ASP A 627 31.09 -5.04 -6.16
CA ASP A 627 31.58 -3.67 -6.12
C ASP A 627 31.46 -3.00 -4.73
N GLY A 628 31.12 -3.76 -3.68
CA GLY A 628 31.03 -3.31 -2.28
C GLY A 628 29.98 -4.05 -1.48
N ALA A 629 29.86 -3.74 -0.18
CA ALA A 629 28.77 -4.28 0.64
C ALA A 629 27.41 -3.76 0.14
N ALA A 630 26.36 -4.58 0.26
CA ALA A 630 24.99 -4.08 0.15
C ALA A 630 24.68 -3.12 1.31
N GLU A 631 23.79 -2.16 1.05
CA GLU A 631 23.46 -1.08 1.98
C GLU A 631 21.95 -0.99 2.24
N LEU A 632 21.14 -1.67 1.42
CA LEU A 632 19.70 -1.62 1.42
C LEU A 632 19.13 -3.00 1.11
N ALA A 633 18.11 -3.42 1.84
CA ALA A 633 17.27 -4.55 1.51
C ALA A 633 15.81 -4.13 1.39
N VAL A 634 15.16 -4.52 0.29
CA VAL A 634 13.71 -4.36 0.09
C VAL A 634 13.02 -5.65 0.50
N LEU A 635 12.02 -5.54 1.37
CA LEU A 635 11.20 -6.66 1.84
C LEU A 635 9.85 -6.59 1.12
N VAL A 636 9.45 -7.67 0.48
CA VAL A 636 8.13 -7.80 -0.18
C VAL A 636 7.43 -9.01 0.39
N GLY A 637 6.28 -8.79 1.03
CA GLY A 637 5.37 -9.84 1.48
C GLY A 637 4.19 -9.95 0.53
N GLY A 638 3.71 -11.15 0.28
CA GLY A 638 2.64 -11.37 -0.70
C GLY A 638 2.09 -12.79 -0.72
N ALA A 639 1.10 -13.00 -1.58
CA ALA A 639 0.48 -14.29 -1.85
C ALA A 639 0.96 -14.83 -3.21
N LEU A 640 1.47 -16.06 -3.22
CA LEU A 640 1.84 -16.81 -4.42
C LEU A 640 0.68 -17.72 -4.84
N LEU A 641 0.20 -17.49 -6.05
CA LEU A 641 -0.85 -18.27 -6.70
C LEU A 641 -0.28 -19.09 -7.86
N ASP A 642 -0.89 -20.25 -8.15
CA ASP A 642 -0.36 -21.21 -9.12
C ASP A 642 -0.51 -20.70 -10.56
N ALA A 643 -1.63 -20.06 -10.94
CA ALA A 643 -1.82 -19.53 -12.29
C ALA A 643 -1.48 -18.03 -12.43
N PRO A 644 -1.97 -17.11 -11.60
CA PRO A 644 -1.64 -15.68 -11.68
C PRO A 644 -0.20 -15.32 -11.31
N GLY A 645 0.46 -16.14 -10.48
CA GLY A 645 1.77 -15.84 -9.92
C GLY A 645 1.71 -15.05 -8.61
N TYR A 646 2.75 -14.27 -8.34
CA TYR A 646 2.94 -13.59 -7.05
C TYR A 646 2.20 -12.25 -6.97
N VAL A 647 1.44 -12.04 -5.91
CA VAL A 647 0.68 -10.82 -5.61
C VAL A 647 1.29 -10.13 -4.40
N PRO A 648 1.97 -8.98 -4.58
CA PRO A 648 2.47 -8.17 -3.46
C PRO A 648 1.32 -7.69 -2.56
N LEU A 649 1.50 -7.83 -1.25
CA LEU A 649 0.57 -7.39 -0.20
C LEU A 649 1.14 -6.31 0.71
N GLY A 650 2.46 -6.20 0.78
CA GLY A 650 3.15 -5.15 1.49
C GLY A 650 4.61 -5.03 1.05
N ILE A 651 5.15 -3.82 1.11
CA ILE A 651 6.53 -3.51 0.71
C ILE A 651 7.14 -2.64 1.79
N SER A 652 8.28 -3.08 2.30
CA SER A 652 9.09 -2.35 3.27
C SER A 652 10.55 -2.31 2.81
N ALA A 653 11.37 -1.55 3.52
CA ALA A 653 12.80 -1.50 3.27
C ALA A 653 13.56 -1.38 4.60
N THR A 654 14.75 -1.97 4.64
CA THR A 654 15.66 -1.91 5.78
C THR A 654 17.08 -1.57 5.32
N ASN A 655 17.83 -0.91 6.17
CA ASN A 655 19.23 -0.55 5.99
C ASN A 655 20.01 -0.85 7.28
N ASP A 656 21.31 -0.61 7.26
CA ASP A 656 22.20 -0.77 8.41
C ASP A 656 22.39 0.61 9.07
N GLN A 657 21.51 0.99 10.02
CA GLN A 657 21.58 2.30 10.65
C GLN A 657 22.61 2.37 11.77
N ASP A 658 22.84 1.27 12.46
CA ASP A 658 23.79 1.19 13.57
C ASP A 658 25.24 0.90 13.12
N GLY A 659 25.41 0.51 11.85
CA GLY A 659 26.70 0.27 11.21
C GLY A 659 27.34 -1.07 11.57
N ASP A 660 26.56 -2.05 12.04
CA ASP A 660 27.04 -3.36 12.45
C ASP A 660 27.22 -4.36 11.28
N GLY A 661 26.82 -3.98 10.07
CA GLY A 661 26.87 -4.78 8.86
C GLY A 661 25.65 -5.67 8.65
N ARG A 662 24.60 -5.52 9.46
CA ARG A 662 23.33 -6.23 9.35
C ARG A 662 22.22 -5.27 8.98
N PRO A 663 21.21 -5.75 8.24
CA PRO A 663 19.98 -5.01 8.14
C PRO A 663 19.34 -4.93 9.52
N ASP A 664 18.95 -3.74 9.95
CA ASP A 664 18.17 -3.58 11.17
C ASP A 664 16.90 -4.43 11.05
N THR A 665 16.53 -5.10 12.14
CA THR A 665 15.27 -5.82 12.20
C THR A 665 14.15 -4.85 11.89
N ARG A 666 13.40 -5.12 10.82
CA ARG A 666 12.27 -4.28 10.42
C ARG A 666 11.04 -5.15 10.35
N ARG A 667 9.99 -4.60 10.93
CA ARG A 667 8.63 -5.08 10.79
C ARG A 667 8.20 -5.04 9.33
N LEU A 668 7.72 -6.17 8.82
CA LEU A 668 7.01 -6.21 7.54
C LEU A 668 5.51 -6.18 7.82
N THR A 669 4.88 -5.05 7.50
CA THR A 669 3.43 -4.90 7.48
C THR A 669 2.91 -5.22 6.10
N MET A 670 1.90 -6.08 6.01
CA MET A 670 1.25 -6.42 4.76
C MET A 670 -0.26 -6.46 4.95
N ALA A 671 -1.01 -6.34 3.86
CA ALA A 671 -2.42 -6.62 3.89
C ALA A 671 -2.61 -8.13 4.10
N PRO A 672 -3.47 -8.56 5.03
CA PRO A 672 -3.86 -9.96 5.05
C PRO A 672 -4.44 -10.35 3.67
N PRO A 673 -4.17 -11.57 3.16
CA PRO A 673 -4.80 -12.05 1.94
C PRO A 673 -6.32 -11.92 2.03
N HIS A 674 -6.94 -11.37 0.99
CA HIS A 674 -8.37 -11.08 0.98
C HIS A 674 -8.95 -11.28 -0.43
N GLY A 675 -10.25 -11.51 -0.49
CA GLY A 675 -10.94 -11.71 -1.75
C GLY A 675 -10.49 -12.98 -2.46
N SER A 676 -10.16 -12.87 -3.75
CA SER A 676 -9.80 -14.02 -4.59
C SER A 676 -8.42 -14.62 -4.31
N ILE A 677 -7.61 -14.00 -3.45
CA ILE A 677 -6.28 -14.49 -3.10
C ILE A 677 -6.23 -15.20 -1.74
N SER A 678 -7.36 -15.25 -1.03
CA SER A 678 -7.49 -15.90 0.28
C SER A 678 -7.25 -17.40 0.18
N GLY A 679 -6.43 -17.94 1.08
CA GLY A 679 -5.92 -19.32 1.00
C GLY A 679 -4.74 -19.52 0.05
N GLY A 680 -4.25 -18.45 -0.60
CA GLY A 680 -3.00 -18.48 -1.35
C GLY A 680 -1.79 -18.76 -0.44
N ARG A 681 -0.70 -19.26 -1.02
CA ARG A 681 0.56 -19.50 -0.30
C ARG A 681 1.22 -18.17 0.04
N PHE A 682 1.58 -17.91 1.29
CA PHE A 682 2.40 -16.75 1.62
C PHE A 682 3.81 -16.90 1.05
N ALA A 683 4.39 -15.81 0.56
CA ALA A 683 5.80 -15.73 0.22
C ALA A 683 6.39 -14.37 0.59
N ILE A 684 7.57 -14.40 1.21
CA ILE A 684 8.37 -13.24 1.56
C ILE A 684 9.65 -13.29 0.75
N VAL A 685 9.98 -12.16 0.12
CA VAL A 685 11.20 -11.97 -0.65
C VAL A 685 11.93 -10.77 -0.07
N ALA A 686 13.17 -10.99 0.40
CA ALA A 686 14.08 -9.91 0.73
C ALA A 686 15.11 -9.77 -0.39
N LEU A 687 15.31 -8.56 -0.91
CA LEU A 687 16.25 -8.24 -1.98
C LEU A 687 17.30 -7.23 -1.49
N ALA A 688 18.53 -7.68 -1.29
CA ALA A 688 19.66 -6.84 -0.89
C ALA A 688 20.48 -6.40 -2.10
N PHE A 689 20.81 -5.11 -2.15
CA PHE A 689 21.59 -4.51 -3.24
C PHE A 689 22.31 -3.23 -2.78
N ARG A 690 23.11 -2.66 -3.68
CA ARG A 690 23.81 -1.40 -3.44
C ARG A 690 22.95 -0.21 -3.82
N SER A 691 22.78 0.72 -2.88
CA SER A 691 21.90 1.88 -3.04
C SER A 691 22.32 2.82 -4.19
N GLY A 692 23.63 2.93 -4.44
CA GLY A 692 24.21 3.77 -5.51
C GLY A 692 23.98 3.27 -6.94
N GLN A 693 23.44 2.05 -7.11
CA GLN A 693 23.05 1.52 -8.43
C GLN A 693 21.62 1.93 -8.83
N VAL A 694 20.86 2.53 -7.90
CA VAL A 694 19.56 3.10 -8.22
C VAL A 694 19.76 4.51 -8.76
N GLY A 695 19.12 4.83 -9.88
CA GLY A 695 19.24 6.13 -10.53
C GLY A 695 17.93 6.58 -11.18
N PHE A 696 17.65 7.88 -11.15
CA PHE A 696 16.51 8.50 -11.86
C PHE A 696 16.94 9.57 -12.87
N GLN A 697 18.25 9.75 -13.09
CA GLN A 697 18.76 10.85 -13.93
C GLN A 697 18.63 10.59 -15.44
N ASN A 698 18.59 9.32 -15.87
CA ASN A 698 18.49 8.89 -17.27
C ASN A 698 17.54 7.68 -17.38
N GLY A 699 16.30 7.82 -16.88
CA GLY A 699 15.39 6.68 -16.66
C GLY A 699 15.53 6.07 -15.26
N VAL A 700 14.64 5.13 -14.93
CA VAL A 700 14.73 4.32 -13.70
C VAL A 700 15.81 3.26 -13.91
N GLN A 701 16.99 3.47 -13.35
CA GLN A 701 18.06 2.48 -13.29
C GLN A 701 17.91 1.69 -12.00
N LEU A 702 17.82 0.37 -12.13
CA LEU A 702 17.72 -0.59 -11.03
C LEU A 702 19.00 -1.44 -11.00
N PRO A 703 19.36 -2.00 -9.85
CA PRO A 703 20.58 -2.80 -9.70
C PRO A 703 20.58 -4.05 -10.59
N ASP A 704 21.64 -4.20 -11.38
CA ASP A 704 21.93 -5.39 -12.19
C ASP A 704 22.27 -6.62 -11.32
N GLU A 705 22.83 -6.38 -10.13
CA GLU A 705 23.22 -7.39 -9.17
C GLU A 705 22.43 -7.25 -7.87
N PHE A 706 21.97 -8.37 -7.33
CA PHE A 706 21.30 -8.40 -6.04
C PHE A 706 21.47 -9.78 -5.40
N SER A 707 21.28 -9.83 -4.08
CA SER A 707 21.13 -11.07 -3.35
C SER A 707 19.71 -11.16 -2.80
N ALA A 708 19.16 -12.35 -2.75
CA ALA A 708 17.80 -12.60 -2.33
C ALA A 708 17.73 -13.70 -1.28
N SER A 709 16.89 -13.48 -0.28
CA SER A 709 16.46 -14.51 0.67
C SER A 709 14.96 -14.69 0.58
N LEU A 710 14.52 -15.95 0.63
CA LEU A 710 13.17 -16.36 0.28
C LEU A 710 12.57 -17.21 1.38
N TRP A 711 11.31 -16.94 1.70
CA TRP A 711 10.49 -17.81 2.54
C TRP A 711 9.11 -17.97 1.92
N ASN A 712 8.49 -19.13 2.08
CA ASN A 712 7.10 -19.36 1.71
C ASN A 712 6.43 -20.42 2.59
N GLY A 713 5.12 -20.30 2.77
CA GLY A 713 4.33 -21.15 3.67
C GLY A 713 2.83 -21.08 3.40
N GLN A 714 2.07 -22.05 3.91
CA GLN A 714 0.59 -22.01 3.83
C GLN A 714 -0.01 -21.05 4.87
N SER A 715 0.65 -20.93 6.02
CA SER A 715 0.42 -19.85 6.98
C SER A 715 1.68 -19.07 7.25
N LEU A 716 1.48 -17.81 7.61
CA LEU A 716 2.52 -16.87 7.98
C LEU A 716 2.77 -16.93 9.50
N PRO A 717 3.95 -17.35 9.99
CA PRO A 717 4.24 -17.27 11.41
C PRO A 717 4.40 -15.80 11.86
N THR A 718 4.41 -15.56 13.18
CA THR A 718 4.69 -14.25 13.76
C THR A 718 6.14 -13.80 13.53
N ALA A 719 7.08 -14.74 13.37
CA ALA A 719 8.47 -14.44 13.05
C ALA A 719 8.99 -15.33 11.90
N VAL A 720 9.68 -14.71 10.95
CA VAL A 720 10.31 -15.37 9.80
C VAL A 720 11.80 -15.07 9.80
N GLY A 721 12.62 -16.11 9.99
CA GLY A 721 14.06 -16.04 9.76
C GLY A 721 14.39 -16.34 8.31
N LEU A 722 14.83 -15.34 7.54
CA LEU A 722 15.18 -15.47 6.13
C LEU A 722 16.60 -16.03 5.90
N GLY A 723 17.38 -16.23 6.96
CA GLY A 723 18.76 -16.73 6.88
C GLY A 723 19.73 -15.70 6.30
N THR A 724 20.90 -16.18 5.86
CA THR A 724 21.96 -15.32 5.30
C THR A 724 21.76 -15.08 3.81
N PHE A 725 21.83 -13.81 3.39
CA PHE A 725 22.04 -13.48 1.99
C PHE A 725 23.34 -14.10 1.49
N PRO A 726 23.34 -14.80 0.35
CA PRO A 726 24.58 -15.20 -0.29
C PRO A 726 25.32 -14.01 -0.88
N ASP A 727 26.64 -14.03 -0.78
CA ASP A 727 27.54 -13.08 -1.41
C ASP A 727 27.49 -13.20 -2.95
N ALA A 728 28.01 -12.17 -3.61
CA ALA A 728 28.21 -12.20 -5.05
C ALA A 728 29.16 -13.34 -5.45
N SER A 729 28.76 -14.09 -6.46
CA SER A 729 29.53 -15.20 -7.01
C SER A 729 30.80 -14.69 -7.69
N GLN A 730 31.93 -15.38 -7.46
CA GLN A 730 33.14 -15.16 -8.24
C GLN A 730 33.12 -16.07 -9.47
N GLY A 731 33.33 -15.51 -10.66
CA GLY A 731 33.37 -16.33 -11.86
C GLY A 731 34.37 -15.87 -12.90
N THR A 732 34.74 -16.79 -13.80
CA THR A 732 35.58 -16.51 -14.96
C THR A 732 34.98 -17.13 -16.21
N ILE A 733 35.12 -16.43 -17.33
CA ILE A 733 34.66 -16.88 -18.64
C ILE A 733 35.87 -17.37 -19.44
N ASP A 734 35.78 -18.59 -19.99
CA ASP A 734 36.71 -19.10 -21.00
C ASP A 734 35.98 -19.18 -22.34
N ASP A 735 36.24 -18.21 -23.20
CA ASP A 735 35.63 -18.10 -24.53
C ASP A 735 35.97 -19.29 -25.44
N ASN A 736 37.19 -19.83 -25.31
CA ASN A 736 37.65 -20.93 -26.17
C ASN A 736 37.01 -22.25 -25.78
N ALA A 737 36.84 -22.47 -24.48
CA ALA A 737 36.20 -23.65 -23.94
C ALA A 737 34.66 -23.52 -23.89
N ARG A 738 34.12 -22.31 -24.11
CA ARG A 738 32.72 -21.95 -23.86
C ARG A 738 32.26 -22.33 -22.46
N THR A 739 33.09 -22.04 -21.46
CA THR A 739 32.79 -22.40 -20.07
C THR A 739 32.79 -21.22 -19.15
N ILE A 740 31.87 -21.23 -18.20
CA ILE A 740 31.80 -20.27 -17.10
C ILE A 740 32.10 -21.05 -15.82
N SER A 741 33.20 -20.70 -15.17
CA SER A 741 33.55 -21.26 -13.86
C SER A 741 33.02 -20.33 -12.79
N VAL A 742 32.38 -20.89 -11.76
CA VAL A 742 31.72 -20.15 -10.69
C VAL A 742 32.18 -20.72 -9.35
N THR A 743 32.46 -19.83 -8.41
CA THR A 743 32.60 -20.12 -6.98
C THR A 743 31.65 -19.22 -6.21
N ALA A 744 30.77 -19.81 -5.42
CA ALA A 744 29.71 -19.12 -4.69
C ALA A 744 29.56 -19.73 -3.28
N ASP A 745 28.86 -19.02 -2.40
CA ASP A 745 28.44 -19.49 -1.07
C ASP A 745 26.99 -20.01 -1.06
N ALA A 746 26.22 -19.76 -2.12
CA ALA A 746 24.98 -20.45 -2.45
C ALA A 746 25.16 -21.54 -3.51
N GLY A 747 24.29 -22.54 -3.46
CA GLY A 747 24.26 -23.67 -4.39
C GLY A 747 23.46 -24.85 -3.84
N PRO A 748 23.42 -26.00 -4.55
CA PRO A 748 24.22 -26.34 -5.72
C PRO A 748 23.54 -26.07 -7.07
N VAL A 749 22.40 -25.38 -7.11
CA VAL A 749 21.70 -25.09 -8.39
C VAL A 749 22.23 -23.78 -8.96
N TYR A 750 22.46 -23.74 -10.28
CA TYR A 750 22.93 -22.57 -10.99
C TYR A 750 22.06 -22.27 -12.20
N ARG A 751 21.78 -20.99 -12.42
CA ARG A 751 21.23 -20.48 -13.68
C ARG A 751 22.19 -19.43 -14.24
N VAL A 752 22.89 -19.77 -15.31
CA VAL A 752 23.66 -18.79 -16.10
C VAL A 752 22.70 -18.10 -17.05
N ARG A 753 22.63 -16.77 -17.02
CA ARG A 753 21.81 -15.96 -17.92
C ARG A 753 22.71 -15.17 -18.85
N LEU A 754 22.60 -15.44 -20.14
CA LEU A 754 23.24 -14.65 -21.19
C LEU A 754 22.23 -13.61 -21.65
N VAL A 755 22.39 -12.37 -21.21
CA VAL A 755 21.45 -11.26 -21.47
C VAL A 755 21.96 -10.42 -22.63
N GLY A 756 21.39 -10.64 -23.82
CA GLY A 756 21.59 -9.77 -24.97
C GLY A 756 20.55 -8.66 -25.02
N GLU A 757 20.71 -7.75 -25.99
CA GLU A 757 19.85 -6.57 -26.18
C GLU A 757 18.35 -6.94 -26.30
N GLU A 758 18.03 -7.92 -27.13
CA GLU A 758 16.64 -8.30 -27.40
C GLU A 758 16.27 -9.69 -26.84
N ARG A 759 17.21 -10.49 -26.33
CA ARG A 759 16.94 -11.90 -25.94
C ARG A 759 17.84 -12.36 -24.82
N THR A 760 17.30 -13.20 -23.94
CA THR A 760 18.06 -13.93 -22.93
C THR A 760 18.23 -15.41 -23.29
N TRP A 761 19.30 -16.02 -22.77
CA TRP A 761 19.47 -17.46 -22.77
C TRP A 761 19.84 -17.93 -21.36
N ASP A 762 18.92 -18.67 -20.75
CA ASP A 762 19.08 -19.24 -19.42
C ASP A 762 19.61 -20.69 -19.52
N VAL A 763 20.76 -20.97 -18.92
CA VAL A 763 21.38 -22.29 -18.85
C VAL A 763 21.36 -22.77 -17.40
N TRP A 764 20.56 -23.80 -17.14
CA TRP A 764 20.38 -24.40 -15.83
C TRP A 764 21.28 -25.61 -15.65
N SER A 765 21.94 -25.69 -14.49
CA SER A 765 22.78 -26.82 -14.13
C SER A 765 22.83 -27.02 -12.63
N LYS A 766 23.40 -28.16 -12.22
CA LYS A 766 23.62 -28.48 -10.82
C LYS A 766 25.09 -28.85 -10.58
N GLY A 767 25.71 -28.17 -9.62
CA GLY A 767 27.07 -28.46 -9.18
C GLY A 767 27.16 -29.58 -8.15
N ALA A 768 28.40 -29.89 -7.77
CA ALA A 768 28.66 -30.79 -6.66
C ALA A 768 28.21 -30.15 -5.33
N PRO A 769 27.94 -30.94 -4.28
CA PRO A 769 27.74 -30.41 -2.93
C PRO A 769 28.92 -29.54 -2.51
N GLY A 770 28.64 -28.41 -1.87
CA GLY A 770 29.65 -27.49 -1.38
C GLY A 770 30.52 -28.10 -0.29
N VAL A 771 31.76 -27.61 -0.18
CA VAL A 771 32.71 -27.96 0.87
C VAL A 771 32.89 -26.75 1.77
N GLN A 772 32.55 -26.88 3.05
CA GLN A 772 32.64 -25.79 4.04
C GLN A 772 31.84 -24.52 3.63
N GLY A 773 30.68 -24.69 3.01
CA GLY A 773 29.83 -23.58 2.57
C GLY A 773 30.25 -22.95 1.24
N THR A 774 31.36 -23.39 0.63
CA THR A 774 31.77 -22.94 -0.70
C THR A 774 31.38 -23.96 -1.75
N PHE A 775 30.73 -23.51 -2.82
CA PHE A 775 30.34 -24.30 -3.97
C PHE A 775 31.13 -23.85 -5.20
N SER A 776 31.71 -24.80 -5.92
CA SER A 776 32.40 -24.53 -7.18
C SER A 776 31.79 -25.37 -8.29
N HIS A 777 31.51 -24.74 -9.42
CA HIS A 777 30.90 -25.39 -10.56
C HIS A 777 31.41 -24.80 -11.88
N GLN A 778 31.45 -25.62 -12.93
CA GLN A 778 31.79 -25.18 -14.28
C GLN A 778 30.62 -25.50 -15.18
N VAL A 779 30.07 -24.46 -15.81
CA VAL A 779 28.94 -24.57 -16.74
C VAL A 779 29.47 -24.48 -18.16
N VAL A 780 29.16 -25.48 -18.98
CA VAL A 780 29.50 -25.48 -20.41
C VAL A 780 28.31 -24.92 -21.18
N ILE A 781 28.54 -23.87 -21.95
CA ILE A 781 27.51 -23.23 -22.77
C ILE A 781 27.51 -23.88 -24.16
N PRO A 782 26.42 -24.56 -24.55
CA PRO A 782 26.38 -25.24 -25.84
C PRO A 782 26.44 -24.24 -27.00
N THR A 783 26.84 -24.72 -28.18
CA THR A 783 26.80 -23.92 -29.41
C THR A 783 25.39 -23.96 -29.98
N PRO A 784 24.74 -22.82 -30.26
CA PRO A 784 23.40 -22.83 -30.83
C PRO A 784 23.40 -23.36 -32.29
N PRO A 785 22.26 -23.86 -32.81
CA PRO A 785 22.13 -24.29 -34.19
C PRO A 785 22.52 -23.21 -35.21
N SER A 786 22.96 -23.63 -36.40
CA SER A 786 23.36 -22.71 -37.47
C SER A 786 22.22 -21.74 -37.84
N GLY A 787 22.53 -20.44 -37.87
CA GLY A 787 21.56 -19.39 -38.18
C GLY A 787 20.90 -18.75 -36.96
N ARG A 788 21.21 -19.21 -35.74
CA ARG A 788 20.80 -18.56 -34.49
C ARG A 788 21.91 -17.62 -33.98
N SER A 789 21.50 -16.57 -33.26
CA SER A 789 22.41 -15.66 -32.57
C SER A 789 23.12 -16.38 -31.43
N ASP A 790 24.45 -16.34 -31.41
CA ASP A 790 25.24 -16.85 -30.28
C ASP A 790 25.42 -15.76 -29.22
N LEU A 791 24.60 -15.84 -28.19
CA LEU A 791 24.62 -14.86 -27.10
C LEU A 791 25.89 -14.99 -26.26
N PHE A 792 26.56 -16.13 -26.24
CA PHE A 792 27.74 -16.33 -25.40
C PHE A 792 28.88 -15.35 -25.71
N THR A 793 29.02 -14.89 -26.96
CA THR A 793 30.11 -13.98 -27.37
C THR A 793 29.72 -12.50 -27.38
N SER A 794 28.45 -12.17 -27.11
CA SER A 794 27.91 -10.81 -27.31
C SER A 794 27.03 -10.30 -26.18
N ALA A 795 26.56 -11.19 -25.31
CA ALA A 795 25.68 -10.87 -24.20
C ALA A 795 26.47 -10.57 -22.91
N GLU A 796 25.81 -9.87 -22.00
CA GLU A 796 26.24 -9.82 -20.61
C GLU A 796 25.96 -11.15 -19.94
N VAL A 797 26.86 -11.58 -19.05
CA VAL A 797 26.75 -12.87 -18.37
C VAL A 797 26.39 -12.64 -16.91
N PHE A 798 25.24 -13.17 -16.51
CA PHE A 798 24.82 -13.22 -15.12
C PHE A 798 24.81 -14.67 -14.64
N VAL A 799 25.09 -14.85 -13.36
CA VAL A 799 25.00 -16.14 -12.69
C VAL A 799 24.09 -15.98 -11.49
N ASP A 800 23.01 -16.77 -11.49
CA ASP A 800 22.19 -16.98 -10.31
C ASP A 800 22.70 -18.23 -9.58
N ALA A 801 23.32 -18.06 -8.42
CA ALA A 801 23.71 -19.17 -7.54
C ALA A 801 22.58 -19.41 -6.52
N ILE A 802 21.92 -20.57 -6.62
CA ILE A 802 20.63 -20.82 -5.96
C ILE A 802 20.78 -21.90 -4.88
N ALA A 803 20.44 -21.54 -3.65
CA ALA A 803 20.37 -22.45 -2.52
C ALA A 803 19.05 -23.23 -2.52
N ALA A 804 19.08 -24.44 -3.12
CA ALA A 804 17.92 -25.32 -3.19
C ALA A 804 18.34 -26.80 -3.13
N GLN A 805 17.61 -27.63 -2.38
CA GLN A 805 17.89 -29.06 -2.24
C GLN A 805 17.07 -29.90 -3.24
N VAL A 806 17.36 -29.74 -4.53
CA VAL A 806 16.64 -30.41 -5.63
C VAL A 806 17.59 -31.01 -6.67
N THR A 807 17.15 -32.01 -7.41
CA THR A 807 17.87 -32.50 -8.61
C THR A 807 17.42 -31.77 -9.87
N MET A 808 18.21 -31.83 -10.96
CA MET A 808 17.76 -31.29 -12.25
C MET A 808 16.48 -31.99 -12.73
N ASP A 809 16.36 -33.30 -12.51
CA ASP A 809 15.14 -34.05 -12.85
C ASP A 809 13.93 -33.59 -12.04
N ASP A 810 14.08 -33.21 -10.76
CA ASP A 810 12.96 -32.65 -9.98
C ASP A 810 12.47 -31.32 -10.57
N LEU A 811 13.36 -30.55 -11.22
CA LEU A 811 13.02 -29.29 -11.85
C LEU A 811 12.42 -29.44 -13.26
N VAL A 812 12.68 -30.54 -13.97
CA VAL A 812 12.17 -30.69 -15.35
C VAL A 812 11.18 -31.82 -15.56
N ARG A 813 11.14 -32.86 -14.72
CA ARG A 813 10.23 -34.00 -14.96
C ARG A 813 8.77 -33.55 -14.90
N ALA A 814 7.89 -34.24 -15.64
CA ALA A 814 6.47 -33.89 -15.68
C ALA A 814 5.75 -33.92 -14.32
N THR A 815 6.21 -34.75 -13.38
CA THR A 815 5.71 -34.86 -11.99
C THR A 815 6.62 -34.15 -10.97
N GLY A 816 7.46 -33.24 -11.45
CA GLY A 816 8.43 -32.48 -10.67
C GLY A 816 7.85 -31.20 -10.11
N ILE A 817 8.72 -30.40 -9.50
CA ILE A 817 8.43 -29.04 -9.07
C ILE A 817 8.32 -28.13 -10.29
N GLY A 818 9.18 -28.32 -11.29
CA GLY A 818 9.22 -27.45 -12.47
C GLY A 818 10.21 -26.30 -12.32
N LEU A 819 10.79 -25.85 -13.43
CA LEU A 819 11.73 -24.73 -13.45
C LEU A 819 11.06 -23.40 -13.06
N ARG A 820 9.78 -23.24 -13.39
CA ARG A 820 8.98 -22.08 -12.97
C ARG A 820 8.93 -21.97 -11.45
N ASP A 821 8.67 -23.08 -10.77
CA ASP A 821 8.43 -23.09 -9.32
C ASP A 821 9.71 -23.39 -8.52
N ALA A 822 10.89 -23.31 -9.16
CA ALA A 822 12.18 -23.51 -8.50
C ALA A 822 12.39 -22.55 -7.32
N GLY A 823 11.78 -21.37 -7.34
CA GLY A 823 11.81 -20.41 -6.23
C GLY A 823 11.04 -20.86 -4.98
N VAL A 824 10.05 -21.74 -5.12
CA VAL A 824 9.26 -22.27 -3.99
C VAL A 824 10.10 -23.20 -3.11
N VAL A 825 11.14 -23.81 -3.69
CA VAL A 825 12.06 -24.74 -3.01
C VAL A 825 13.45 -24.15 -2.79
N ALA A 826 13.63 -22.88 -3.13
CA ALA A 826 14.85 -22.13 -2.86
C ALA A 826 14.70 -21.35 -1.55
N THR A 827 15.79 -21.25 -0.78
CA THR A 827 15.84 -20.43 0.44
C THR A 827 16.55 -19.10 0.21
N SER A 828 17.47 -19.05 -0.76
CA SER A 828 18.18 -17.83 -1.13
C SER A 828 18.87 -18.00 -2.49
N PHE A 829 19.22 -16.89 -3.14
CA PHE A 829 20.08 -16.89 -4.31
C PHE A 829 20.79 -15.54 -4.49
N SER A 830 21.97 -15.54 -5.11
CA SER A 830 22.64 -14.31 -5.55
C SER A 830 22.66 -14.24 -7.07
N ARG A 831 22.33 -13.07 -7.64
CA ARG A 831 22.51 -12.74 -9.05
C ARG A 831 23.76 -11.87 -9.19
N THR A 832 24.76 -12.38 -9.88
CA THR A 832 26.05 -11.68 -10.06
C THR A 832 26.40 -11.54 -11.53
N LYS A 833 26.87 -10.35 -11.93
CA LYS A 833 27.37 -10.06 -13.28
C LYS A 833 28.84 -10.48 -13.36
N ILE A 834 29.13 -11.47 -14.20
CA ILE A 834 30.49 -11.95 -14.42
C ILE A 834 31.16 -11.04 -15.46
N ARG A 835 32.30 -10.46 -15.08
CA ARG A 835 33.06 -9.48 -15.90
C ARG A 835 34.32 -10.07 -16.50
#